data_AF-A0A9X3NNJ7-F1
#
_entry.id   AF-A0A9X3NNJ7-F1
#
_cell.length_a   1.000
_cell.length_b   1.000
_cell.length_c   1.000
_cell.angle_alpha   90.00
_cell.angle_beta   90.00
_cell.angle_gamma   90.00
#
_symmetry.space_group_name_H-M   'P 1'
#
loop_
_entity.id
_entity.type
_entity.pdbx_description
1 polymer ?
#
loop_
_entity_poly.entity_id
_entity_poly.type
_entity_poly.pdbx_seq_one_letter_code
_entity_poly.pdbx_strand_id
1 'polypeptide(L)'
;MLANSVLVAVCSVLATAWLAVQGTSESISSQQGETLAVDTRIHNTLVGYAAAHPEWDGVQDAVEDLADETGRRIALTTENRQLLADSAEPGTPLPAHTASVVDPLAVDVTFAPDDTDRIDARAVGPFALGTEDGERLVMFAKEIAACLTATHGGEVAVVDTPSGRPAFEWDGTEPDEYAFADCNGDLLAPTASEQEALDDLNGRIGHCLEPYGLQAEYTIDGLTGTGTVATGPPAEPPGAQPSDEPGAEVAAGLPEATPLRPSDGGSASGVVDEDPADSPLTASLDARTAACVDTARRDQLDPYVAPAALLFIDDPAASPAQDMALSREGLLRVSGVVLLVLVLTVVVSVAVSMRLIRPVHALTDAVQRMRVGDASARVAVRDAGEIGRLGAAFNEMSEHLQRLEEQRKAMVSDVSHELRSPLSNLRGWLEAAQDGLTELDPQLMAMLVEETRLLQRIIDDLRDLALADAGKLRLSPERVEAADLVAQAAASHRLAAESAGLRLTIDAEEGVVLYADRTRVLQAVGNLLGNALRHTPAPGEITVRARGEGDEAVIEVADTGVGIAADDLPHVFSRFWRAEKSRNRKTGGSGLGLAIVRNLTELHGGRATVTSTPGKGSTFTLRLPLTGPRRGDLLDRDR
;
A
#
# COMPACT_ATOMS: atom_id res chain seq x y z
N MET A 1 -9.49 0.78 -9.32
CA MET A 1 -10.53 1.66 -8.72
C MET A 1 -11.57 0.85 -7.97
N LEU A 2 -12.39 0.01 -8.64
CA LEU A 2 -13.34 -0.91 -7.96
C LEU A 2 -12.68 -1.77 -6.88
N ALA A 3 -11.49 -2.33 -7.15
CA ALA A 3 -10.73 -3.11 -6.19
C ALA A 3 -10.31 -2.31 -4.93
N ASN A 4 -9.94 -1.03 -5.07
CA ASN A 4 -9.52 -0.20 -3.93
C ASN A 4 -10.72 0.22 -3.08
N SER A 5 -11.86 0.51 -3.69
CA SER A 5 -13.10 0.80 -2.96
C SER A 5 -13.61 -0.45 -2.21
N VAL A 6 -13.48 -1.64 -2.79
CA VAL A 6 -13.80 -2.90 -2.12
C VAL A 6 -12.84 -3.15 -0.96
N LEU A 7 -11.54 -2.90 -1.14
CA LEU A 7 -10.53 -3.07 -0.10
C LEU A 7 -10.80 -2.15 1.10
N VAL A 8 -11.10 -0.88 0.88
CA VAL A 8 -11.42 0.08 1.96
C VAL A 8 -12.71 -0.32 2.69
N ALA A 9 -13.73 -0.78 1.96
CA ALA A 9 -14.97 -1.28 2.58
C ALA A 9 -14.70 -2.53 3.42
N VAL A 10 -13.92 -3.49 2.92
CA VAL A 10 -13.53 -4.71 3.65
C VAL A 10 -12.72 -4.36 4.89
N CYS A 11 -11.72 -3.48 4.79
CA CYS A 11 -10.93 -3.04 5.94
C CYS A 11 -11.79 -2.30 6.98
N SER A 12 -12.75 -1.47 6.57
CA SER A 12 -13.65 -0.79 7.50
C SER A 12 -14.58 -1.77 8.21
N VAL A 13 -15.10 -2.78 7.51
CA VAL A 13 -15.94 -3.82 8.10
C VAL A 13 -15.14 -4.69 9.07
N LEU A 14 -13.93 -5.11 8.68
CA LEU A 14 -13.03 -5.88 9.53
C LEU A 14 -12.61 -5.10 10.78
N ALA A 15 -12.27 -3.81 10.66
CA ALA A 15 -11.93 -2.96 11.80
C ALA A 15 -13.13 -2.76 12.75
N THR A 16 -14.33 -2.59 12.21
CA THR A 16 -15.55 -2.44 13.02
C THR A 16 -15.90 -3.74 13.74
N ALA A 17 -15.76 -4.89 13.07
CA ALA A 17 -15.94 -6.20 13.68
C ALA A 17 -14.89 -6.47 14.77
N TRP A 18 -13.63 -6.12 14.51
CA TRP A 18 -12.53 -6.27 15.46
C TRP A 18 -12.73 -5.41 16.72
N LEU A 19 -13.13 -4.15 16.56
CA LEU A 19 -13.45 -3.25 17.70
C LEU A 19 -14.64 -3.77 18.53
N ALA A 20 -15.65 -4.34 17.89
CA ALA A 20 -16.79 -4.94 18.59
C ALA A 20 -16.37 -6.18 19.41
N VAL A 21 -15.48 -7.01 18.87
CA VAL A 21 -14.95 -8.21 19.55
C VAL A 21 -14.03 -7.83 20.72
N GLN A 22 -13.15 -6.84 20.54
CA GLN A 22 -12.26 -6.40 21.63
C GLN A 22 -13.03 -5.76 22.79
N GLY A 23 -14.03 -4.92 22.50
CA GLY A 23 -14.83 -4.26 23.54
C GLY A 23 -15.60 -5.23 24.45
N THR A 24 -15.92 -6.43 23.98
CA THR A 24 -16.54 -7.49 24.80
C THR A 24 -15.53 -8.31 25.58
N SER A 25 -14.30 -8.46 25.09
CA SER A 25 -13.31 -9.35 25.69
C SER A 25 -12.64 -8.79 26.96
N GLU A 26 -12.50 -7.47 27.05
CA GLU A 26 -11.81 -6.81 28.17
C GLU A 26 -12.59 -6.93 29.49
N SER A 27 -13.94 -6.83 29.46
CA SER A 27 -14.77 -7.04 30.65
C SER A 27 -14.85 -8.50 31.10
N ILE A 28 -14.71 -9.44 30.16
CA ILE A 28 -14.75 -10.89 30.45
C ILE A 28 -13.45 -11.33 31.14
N SER A 29 -12.30 -10.80 30.73
CA SER A 29 -11.00 -11.16 31.32
C SER A 29 -10.87 -10.78 32.80
N SER A 30 -11.46 -9.65 33.21
CA SER A 30 -11.43 -9.22 34.62
C SER A 30 -12.31 -10.07 35.52
N GLN A 31 -13.46 -10.55 35.03
CA GLN A 31 -14.35 -11.42 35.81
C GLN A 31 -13.81 -12.86 35.87
N GLN A 32 -13.18 -13.36 34.81
CA GLN A 32 -12.60 -14.71 34.79
C GLN A 32 -11.42 -14.89 35.74
N GLY A 33 -10.61 -13.84 35.97
CA GLY A 33 -9.49 -13.90 36.91
C GLY A 33 -9.91 -14.02 38.38
N GLU A 34 -11.05 -13.44 38.76
CA GLU A 34 -11.57 -13.50 40.13
C GLU A 34 -12.25 -14.86 40.40
N THR A 35 -13.04 -15.38 39.46
CA THR A 35 -13.68 -16.70 39.58
C THR A 35 -12.64 -17.83 39.67
N LEU A 36 -11.57 -17.79 38.85
CA LEU A 36 -10.53 -18.82 38.86
C LEU A 36 -9.73 -18.83 40.18
N ALA A 37 -9.45 -17.67 40.77
CA ALA A 37 -8.78 -17.58 42.06
C ALA A 37 -9.61 -18.20 43.20
N VAL A 38 -10.94 -18.05 43.16
CA VAL A 38 -11.87 -18.65 44.13
C VAL A 38 -12.01 -20.16 43.91
N ASP A 39 -12.10 -20.62 42.66
CA ASP A 39 -12.09 -22.06 42.29
C ASP A 39 -10.83 -22.76 42.81
N THR A 40 -9.67 -22.16 42.57
CA THR A 40 -8.37 -22.68 42.99
C THR A 40 -8.30 -22.81 44.51
N ARG A 41 -8.81 -21.83 45.27
CA ARG A 41 -8.84 -21.89 46.74
C ARG A 41 -9.71 -23.02 47.27
N ILE A 42 -10.93 -23.17 46.72
CA ILE A 42 -11.85 -24.25 47.14
C ILE A 42 -11.21 -25.60 46.86
N HIS A 43 -10.67 -25.78 45.65
CA HIS A 43 -10.01 -27.02 45.26
C HIS A 43 -8.83 -27.35 46.18
N ASN A 44 -7.88 -26.43 46.37
CA ASN A 44 -6.70 -26.65 47.21
C ASN A 44 -7.03 -26.93 48.69
N THR A 45 -8.09 -26.32 49.21
CA THR A 45 -8.54 -26.58 50.59
C THR A 45 -9.11 -28.00 50.74
N LEU A 46 -9.92 -28.44 49.76
CA LEU A 46 -10.53 -29.77 49.78
C LEU A 46 -9.51 -30.89 49.49
N VAL A 47 -8.54 -30.65 48.60
CA VAL A 47 -7.40 -31.56 48.41
C VAL A 47 -6.62 -31.70 49.72
N GLY A 48 -6.36 -30.59 50.43
CA GLY A 48 -5.70 -30.63 51.74
C GLY A 48 -6.46 -31.39 52.81
N TYR A 49 -7.79 -31.26 52.83
CA TYR A 49 -8.64 -32.06 53.70
C TYR A 49 -8.50 -33.55 53.39
N ALA A 50 -8.59 -33.91 52.10
CA ALA A 50 -8.45 -35.29 51.62
C ALA A 50 -7.08 -35.89 51.94
N ALA A 51 -6.01 -35.10 51.84
CA ALA A 51 -4.66 -35.54 52.14
C ALA A 51 -4.42 -35.84 53.63
N ALA A 52 -5.17 -35.19 54.53
CA ALA A 52 -5.01 -35.32 55.98
C ALA A 52 -5.96 -36.33 56.65
N HIS A 53 -6.96 -36.84 55.92
CA HIS A 53 -7.99 -37.73 56.46
C HIS A 53 -8.14 -38.98 55.59
N PRO A 54 -8.19 -40.20 56.16
CA PRO A 54 -8.43 -41.43 55.40
C PRO A 54 -9.82 -41.53 54.76
N GLU A 55 -10.79 -40.79 55.28
CA GLU A 55 -12.17 -40.77 54.79
C GLU A 55 -12.68 -39.32 54.76
N TRP A 56 -13.75 -39.06 54.01
CA TRP A 56 -14.41 -37.75 53.94
C TRP A 56 -15.27 -37.40 55.18
N ASP A 57 -15.15 -38.17 56.25
CA ASP A 57 -15.87 -37.94 57.50
C ASP A 57 -15.54 -36.56 58.07
N GLY A 58 -16.56 -35.75 58.37
CA GLY A 58 -16.41 -34.41 58.92
C GLY A 58 -16.19 -33.29 57.89
N VAL A 59 -16.09 -33.59 56.59
CA VAL A 59 -15.85 -32.56 55.55
C VAL A 59 -17.00 -31.56 55.40
N GLN A 60 -18.18 -31.86 55.93
CA GLN A 60 -19.35 -30.98 55.88
C GLN A 60 -19.05 -29.59 56.46
N ASP A 61 -18.36 -29.50 57.60
CA ASP A 61 -18.02 -28.22 58.23
C ASP A 61 -17.08 -27.40 57.32
N ALA A 62 -16.10 -28.05 56.70
CA ALA A 62 -15.18 -27.41 55.75
C ALA A 62 -15.88 -26.93 54.48
N VAL A 63 -16.88 -27.68 53.99
CA VAL A 63 -17.70 -27.30 52.82
C VAL A 63 -18.62 -26.11 53.15
N GLU A 64 -19.19 -26.07 54.35
CA GLU A 64 -20.00 -24.94 54.83
C GLU A 64 -19.15 -23.68 55.01
N ASP A 65 -18.00 -23.79 55.67
CA ASP A 65 -17.06 -22.67 55.85
C ASP A 65 -16.59 -22.10 54.50
N LEU A 66 -16.19 -22.97 53.55
CA LEU A 66 -15.79 -22.55 52.21
C LEU A 66 -16.94 -21.89 51.45
N ALA A 67 -18.18 -22.38 51.60
CA ALA A 67 -19.33 -21.79 50.95
C ALA A 67 -19.66 -20.40 51.51
N ASP A 68 -19.55 -20.21 52.82
CA ASP A 68 -19.77 -18.93 53.50
C ASP A 68 -18.68 -17.90 53.13
N GLU A 69 -17.42 -18.33 53.05
CA GLU A 69 -16.30 -17.45 52.68
C GLU A 69 -16.33 -17.02 51.21
N THR A 70 -16.68 -17.95 50.31
CA THR A 70 -16.64 -17.72 48.86
C THR A 70 -17.97 -17.25 48.28
N GLY A 71 -19.06 -17.40 49.04
CA GLY A 71 -20.42 -17.13 48.58
C GLY A 71 -20.92 -18.11 47.52
N ARG A 72 -20.25 -19.26 47.35
CA ARG A 72 -20.58 -20.25 46.31
C ARG A 72 -21.14 -21.51 46.92
N ARG A 73 -22.02 -22.19 46.20
CA ARG A 73 -22.48 -23.51 46.62
C ARG A 73 -21.43 -24.53 46.24
N ILE A 74 -21.07 -25.38 47.20
CA ILE A 74 -20.05 -26.41 47.06
C ILE A 74 -20.69 -27.74 47.42
N ALA A 75 -20.55 -28.74 46.55
CA ALA A 75 -20.97 -30.09 46.84
C ALA A 75 -19.88 -31.08 46.45
N LEU A 76 -19.66 -32.06 47.32
CA LEU A 76 -18.72 -33.16 47.13
C LEU A 76 -19.48 -34.48 47.05
N THR A 77 -19.12 -35.30 46.07
CA THR A 77 -19.68 -36.64 45.93
C THR A 77 -18.59 -37.67 45.68
N THR A 78 -18.88 -38.94 45.94
CA THR A 78 -18.07 -40.04 45.40
C THR A 78 -18.14 -40.07 43.88
N GLU A 79 -17.26 -40.85 43.22
CA GLU A 79 -17.32 -41.09 41.77
C GLU A 79 -18.69 -41.63 41.30
N ASN A 80 -19.36 -42.42 42.16
CA ASN A 80 -20.70 -42.95 41.91
C ASN A 80 -21.82 -41.92 42.21
N ARG A 81 -21.47 -40.64 42.42
CA ARG A 81 -22.38 -39.53 42.74
C ARG A 81 -23.17 -39.72 44.04
N GLN A 82 -22.62 -40.45 45.00
CA GLN A 82 -23.17 -40.47 46.36
C GLN A 82 -22.69 -39.23 47.11
N LEU A 83 -23.61 -38.48 47.71
CA LEU A 83 -23.31 -37.23 48.41
C LEU A 83 -22.40 -37.49 49.62
N LEU A 84 -21.29 -36.77 49.71
CA LEU A 84 -20.36 -36.73 50.84
C LEU A 84 -20.63 -35.50 51.71
N ALA A 85 -20.73 -34.33 51.07
CA ALA A 85 -21.10 -33.06 51.70
C ALA A 85 -21.74 -32.10 50.68
N ASP A 86 -22.63 -31.23 51.11
CA ASP A 86 -23.24 -30.17 50.28
C ASP A 86 -23.53 -28.96 51.16
N SER A 87 -23.17 -27.77 50.69
CA SER A 87 -23.47 -26.52 51.38
C SER A 87 -24.92 -26.05 51.18
N ALA A 88 -25.70 -26.71 50.31
CA ALA A 88 -27.12 -26.41 50.12
C ALA A 88 -28.07 -27.20 51.03
N GLU A 89 -29.33 -26.75 51.08
CA GLU A 89 -30.38 -27.42 51.83
C GLU A 89 -30.55 -28.89 51.39
N PRO A 90 -30.77 -29.83 52.34
CA PRO A 90 -30.93 -31.24 52.04
C PRO A 90 -32.03 -31.49 50.97
N GLY A 91 -31.67 -32.25 49.93
CA GLY A 91 -32.58 -32.58 48.82
C GLY A 91 -32.48 -31.67 47.59
N THR A 92 -31.59 -30.68 47.61
CA THR A 92 -31.28 -29.87 46.44
C THR A 92 -30.55 -30.72 45.38
N PRO A 93 -30.99 -30.73 44.10
CA PRO A 93 -30.29 -31.46 43.05
C PRO A 93 -28.84 -30.99 42.89
N LEU A 94 -27.93 -31.93 42.60
CA LEU A 94 -26.55 -31.63 42.25
C LEU A 94 -26.49 -30.88 40.90
N PRO A 95 -25.51 -29.98 40.71
CA PRO A 95 -25.26 -29.35 39.42
C PRO A 95 -25.01 -30.38 38.32
N ALA A 96 -25.34 -30.03 37.07
CA ALA A 96 -25.28 -30.96 35.95
C ALA A 96 -23.84 -31.35 35.55
N HIS A 97 -22.86 -30.50 35.86
CA HIS A 97 -21.46 -30.66 35.47
C HIS A 97 -20.57 -30.63 36.71
N THR A 98 -19.63 -31.57 36.77
CA THR A 98 -18.55 -31.59 37.76
C THR A 98 -17.54 -30.48 37.42
N ALA A 99 -17.11 -29.73 38.42
CA ALA A 99 -16.13 -28.65 38.27
C ALA A 99 -14.70 -29.22 38.17
N SER A 100 -14.32 -30.10 39.09
CA SER A 100 -13.04 -30.83 39.07
C SER A 100 -13.10 -32.11 39.92
N VAL A 101 -12.08 -32.94 39.85
CA VAL A 101 -11.89 -34.11 40.73
C VAL A 101 -10.93 -33.71 41.83
N VAL A 102 -11.30 -33.96 43.09
CA VAL A 102 -10.43 -33.75 44.26
C VAL A 102 -9.81 -35.09 44.62
N ASP A 103 -8.54 -35.24 44.28
CA ASP A 103 -7.73 -36.44 44.54
C ASP A 103 -6.33 -36.01 45.02
N PRO A 104 -5.96 -36.28 46.29
CA PRO A 104 -4.66 -35.92 46.83
C PRO A 104 -3.50 -36.75 46.25
N LEU A 105 -3.76 -37.86 45.56
CA LEU A 105 -2.76 -38.70 44.92
C LEU A 105 -2.60 -38.41 43.41
N ALA A 106 -3.46 -37.57 42.85
CA ALA A 106 -3.45 -37.18 41.44
C ALA A 106 -3.91 -35.73 41.24
N VAL A 107 -3.17 -34.78 41.83
CA VAL A 107 -3.47 -33.34 41.76
C VAL A 107 -3.22 -32.80 40.34
N ASP A 108 -4.11 -31.93 39.88
CA ASP A 108 -3.94 -31.19 38.62
C ASP A 108 -3.04 -29.96 38.85
N VAL A 109 -1.83 -29.99 38.25
CA VAL A 109 -0.81 -28.94 38.34
C VAL A 109 -1.29 -27.55 37.87
N THR A 110 -2.42 -27.45 37.16
CA THR A 110 -3.01 -26.16 36.79
C THR A 110 -3.62 -25.39 37.97
N PHE A 111 -3.95 -26.07 39.08
CA PHE A 111 -4.52 -25.49 40.29
C PHE A 111 -3.53 -25.41 41.47
N ALA A 112 -2.31 -25.90 41.31
CA ALA A 112 -1.27 -25.91 42.34
C ALA A 112 0.10 -25.50 41.74
N PRO A 113 0.34 -24.20 41.47
CA PRO A 113 1.53 -23.74 40.76
C PRO A 113 2.84 -23.89 41.55
N ASP A 114 2.75 -24.09 42.86
CA ASP A 114 3.90 -24.25 43.76
C ASP A 114 4.29 -25.73 43.97
N ASP A 115 3.45 -26.68 43.54
CA ASP A 115 3.68 -28.11 43.74
C ASP A 115 4.09 -28.79 42.43
N THR A 116 5.29 -29.37 42.42
CA THR A 116 5.88 -30.01 41.22
C THR A 116 5.65 -31.52 41.18
N ASP A 117 5.10 -32.11 42.25
CA ASP A 117 4.72 -33.53 42.30
C ASP A 117 3.21 -33.70 42.05
N ARG A 118 2.80 -34.85 41.51
CA ARG A 118 1.37 -35.13 41.25
C ARG A 118 0.61 -35.64 42.48
N ILE A 119 1.35 -35.93 43.56
CA ILE A 119 0.83 -36.26 44.88
C ILE A 119 0.96 -35.01 45.75
N ASP A 120 -0.13 -34.56 46.39
CA ASP A 120 -0.12 -33.39 47.26
C ASP A 120 0.89 -33.57 48.40
N ALA A 121 1.73 -32.57 48.66
CA ALA A 121 2.75 -32.65 49.71
C ALA A 121 2.20 -32.90 51.13
N ARG A 122 0.90 -32.68 51.37
CA ARG A 122 0.23 -32.99 52.65
C ARG A 122 -0.16 -34.46 52.79
N ALA A 123 -0.13 -35.25 51.72
CA ALA A 123 -0.45 -36.68 51.72
C ALA A 123 0.74 -37.51 52.22
N VAL A 124 1.01 -37.43 53.53
CA VAL A 124 2.23 -37.98 54.15
C VAL A 124 2.07 -39.43 54.64
N GLY A 125 0.84 -39.89 54.85
CA GLY A 125 0.52 -41.27 55.25
C GLY A 125 1.38 -41.83 56.39
N PRO A 126 2.05 -43.00 56.21
CA PRO A 126 2.84 -43.64 57.27
C PRO A 126 4.12 -42.87 57.63
N PHE A 127 4.49 -41.84 56.86
CA PHE A 127 5.62 -40.97 57.18
C PHE A 127 5.26 -39.84 58.16
N ALA A 128 3.99 -39.71 58.57
CA ALA A 128 3.60 -38.77 59.61
C ALA A 128 4.26 -39.12 60.96
N LEU A 129 5.03 -38.18 61.51
CA LEU A 129 5.73 -38.37 62.78
C LEU A 129 4.81 -38.20 63.99
N GLY A 130 5.02 -39.04 65.00
CA GLY A 130 4.43 -38.84 66.32
C GLY A 130 4.97 -37.57 66.99
N THR A 131 4.18 -36.98 67.89
CA THR A 131 4.52 -35.72 68.57
C THR A 131 5.87 -35.77 69.30
N GLU A 132 6.20 -36.88 69.95
CA GLU A 132 7.48 -37.06 70.65
C GLU A 132 8.68 -37.11 69.68
N ASP A 133 8.55 -37.82 68.56
CA ASP A 133 9.60 -37.94 67.56
C ASP A 133 9.80 -36.64 66.77
N GLY A 134 8.69 -35.97 66.41
CA GLY A 134 8.71 -34.64 65.80
C GLY A 134 9.38 -33.61 66.69
N GLU A 135 8.95 -33.47 67.96
CA GLU A 135 9.57 -32.52 68.91
C GLU A 135 11.07 -32.77 69.11
N ARG A 136 11.47 -34.05 69.16
CA ARG A 136 12.88 -34.44 69.25
C ARG A 136 13.68 -34.05 68.00
N LEU A 137 13.14 -34.31 66.81
CA LEU A 137 13.81 -33.92 65.56
C LEU A 137 13.87 -32.41 65.39
N VAL A 138 12.83 -31.65 65.77
CA VAL A 138 12.87 -30.18 65.78
C VAL A 138 13.95 -29.66 66.72
N MET A 139 14.16 -30.30 67.87
CA MET A 139 15.24 -29.94 68.80
C MET A 139 16.62 -30.13 68.14
N PHE A 140 16.84 -31.27 67.49
CA PHE A 140 18.08 -31.54 66.76
C PHE A 140 18.26 -30.61 65.57
N ALA A 141 17.21 -30.35 64.79
CA ALA A 141 17.26 -29.44 63.67
C ALA A 141 17.64 -28.01 64.10
N LYS A 142 17.13 -27.52 65.23
CA LYS A 142 17.53 -26.21 65.79
C LYS A 142 18.98 -26.18 66.24
N GLU A 143 19.49 -27.26 66.82
CA GLU A 143 20.90 -27.39 67.20
C GLU A 143 21.82 -27.40 65.97
N ILE A 144 21.42 -28.13 64.93
CA ILE A 144 22.12 -28.21 63.65
C ILE A 144 22.09 -26.86 62.93
N ALA A 145 20.94 -26.20 62.81
CA ALA A 145 20.82 -24.86 62.21
C ALA A 145 21.72 -23.85 62.93
N ALA A 146 21.75 -23.86 64.26
CA ALA A 146 22.63 -22.98 65.03
C ALA A 146 24.13 -23.27 64.78
N CYS A 147 24.50 -24.55 64.65
CA CYS A 147 25.86 -24.96 64.30
C CYS A 147 26.25 -24.51 62.90
N LEU A 148 25.37 -24.68 61.91
CA LEU A 148 25.59 -24.32 60.52
C LEU A 148 25.73 -22.81 60.35
N THR A 149 24.83 -22.02 60.95
CA THR A 149 24.94 -20.55 60.98
C THR A 149 26.24 -20.09 61.64
N ALA A 150 26.70 -20.77 62.70
CA ALA A 150 27.93 -20.43 63.41
C ALA A 150 29.21 -20.81 62.64
N THR A 151 29.20 -21.92 61.89
CA THR A 151 30.40 -22.53 61.29
C THR A 151 30.58 -22.13 59.83
N HIS A 152 29.50 -22.06 59.06
CA HIS A 152 29.53 -21.83 57.61
C HIS A 152 28.97 -20.46 57.20
N GLY A 153 28.25 -19.78 58.10
CA GLY A 153 27.61 -18.49 57.83
C GLY A 153 26.35 -18.62 56.97
N GLY A 154 25.44 -17.65 57.07
CA GLY A 154 24.10 -17.72 56.46
C GLY A 154 23.00 -17.99 57.50
N GLU A 155 21.82 -17.42 57.27
CA GLU A 155 20.65 -17.67 58.13
C GLU A 155 19.95 -18.94 57.65
N VAL A 156 19.80 -19.89 58.56
CA VAL A 156 19.14 -21.17 58.32
C VAL A 156 17.86 -21.20 59.14
N ALA A 157 16.72 -21.17 58.47
CA ALA A 157 15.43 -21.32 59.11
C ALA A 157 15.03 -22.79 59.17
N VAL A 158 14.44 -23.20 60.30
CA VAL A 158 13.80 -24.52 60.41
C VAL A 158 12.32 -24.31 60.14
N VAL A 159 11.81 -24.97 59.11
CA VAL A 159 10.39 -24.92 58.72
C VAL A 159 9.70 -26.23 59.04
N ASP A 160 8.43 -26.12 59.44
CA ASP A 160 7.58 -27.26 59.70
C ASP A 160 7.05 -27.81 58.37
N THR A 161 7.09 -29.13 58.19
CA THR A 161 6.51 -29.81 57.03
C THR A 161 5.25 -30.59 57.43
N PRO A 162 4.36 -30.94 56.48
CA PRO A 162 3.16 -31.72 56.79
C PRO A 162 3.41 -33.08 57.46
N SER A 163 4.59 -33.69 57.27
CA SER A 163 4.94 -34.97 57.91
C SER A 163 5.34 -34.80 59.38
N GLY A 164 5.49 -33.56 59.86
CA GLY A 164 6.05 -33.26 61.17
C GLY A 164 7.58 -33.34 61.21
N ARG A 165 8.23 -33.65 60.08
CA ARG A 165 9.70 -33.62 59.96
C ARG A 165 10.15 -32.17 59.75
N PRO A 166 11.11 -31.64 60.51
CA PRO A 166 11.68 -30.33 60.22
C PRO A 166 12.45 -30.36 58.90
N ALA A 167 12.34 -29.31 58.11
CA ALA A 167 13.18 -29.06 56.94
C ALA A 167 13.96 -27.74 57.13
N PHE A 168 15.07 -27.58 56.40
CA PHE A 168 15.86 -26.35 56.41
C PHE A 168 15.54 -25.46 55.21
N GLU A 169 15.31 -24.18 55.46
CA GLU A 169 15.19 -23.12 54.45
C GLU A 169 16.38 -22.17 54.55
N TRP A 170 16.98 -21.84 53.40
CA TRP A 170 18.26 -21.14 53.31
C TRP A 170 18.10 -19.76 52.68
N ASP A 171 18.62 -18.71 53.31
CA ASP A 171 18.80 -17.40 52.64
C ASP A 171 20.11 -17.40 51.84
N GLY A 172 20.05 -17.92 50.59
CA GLY A 172 21.17 -17.89 49.66
C GLY A 172 21.53 -19.24 49.03
N THR A 173 22.81 -19.61 49.09
CA THR A 173 23.30 -20.86 48.47
C THR A 173 23.29 -21.98 49.50
N GLU A 174 22.65 -23.09 49.15
CA GLU A 174 22.60 -24.30 49.99
C GLU A 174 24.02 -24.79 50.33
N PRO A 175 24.33 -25.15 51.59
CA PRO A 175 25.64 -25.68 51.98
C PRO A 175 25.93 -27.03 51.31
N ASP A 176 27.21 -27.38 51.16
CA ASP A 176 27.59 -28.68 50.63
C ASP A 176 27.33 -29.82 51.64
N GLU A 177 27.15 -31.05 51.15
CA GLU A 177 26.85 -32.26 51.95
C GLU A 177 27.86 -32.47 53.10
N TYR A 178 29.09 -31.97 52.96
CA TYR A 178 30.14 -32.05 53.97
C TYR A 178 29.93 -31.09 55.16
N ALA A 179 29.28 -29.94 54.96
CA ALA A 179 28.99 -28.97 56.02
C ALA A 179 28.07 -29.55 57.11
N PHE A 180 27.20 -30.50 56.74
CA PHE A 180 26.23 -31.11 57.66
C PHE A 180 26.83 -32.21 58.52
N ALA A 181 27.80 -32.96 57.98
CA ALA A 181 28.54 -33.96 58.73
C ALA A 181 29.30 -33.31 59.91
N ASP A 182 29.81 -32.09 59.74
CA ASP A 182 30.51 -31.34 60.80
C ASP A 182 29.58 -30.91 61.95
N CYS A 183 28.27 -30.84 61.70
CA CYS A 183 27.25 -30.39 62.67
C CYS A 183 26.37 -31.53 63.23
N ASN A 184 26.83 -32.78 63.19
CA ASN A 184 26.10 -33.97 63.64
C ASN A 184 24.79 -34.23 62.86
N GLY A 185 24.80 -34.04 61.54
CA GLY A 185 23.64 -34.30 60.66
C GLY A 185 23.04 -35.70 60.77
N ASP A 186 23.82 -36.69 61.22
CA ASP A 186 23.36 -38.08 61.48
C ASP A 186 22.19 -38.16 62.49
N LEU A 187 22.00 -37.13 63.31
CA LEU A 187 20.86 -37.03 64.26
C LEU A 187 19.51 -36.86 63.55
N LEU A 188 19.50 -36.57 62.24
CA LEU A 188 18.32 -36.46 61.39
C LEU A 188 18.09 -37.71 60.52
N ALA A 189 18.72 -38.84 60.86
CA ALA A 189 18.40 -40.12 60.23
C ALA A 189 16.90 -40.48 60.38
N PRO A 190 16.34 -41.30 59.48
CA PRO A 190 14.95 -41.76 59.59
C PRO A 190 14.66 -42.36 60.96
N THR A 191 13.50 -42.01 61.53
CA THR A 191 13.02 -42.61 62.78
C THR A 191 12.63 -44.08 62.56
N ALA A 192 12.34 -44.82 63.62
CA ALA A 192 11.90 -46.20 63.49
C ALA A 192 10.59 -46.33 62.69
N SER A 193 9.65 -45.39 62.85
CA SER A 193 8.39 -45.39 62.09
C SER A 193 8.60 -45.02 60.63
N GLU A 194 9.49 -44.07 60.34
CA GLU A 194 9.84 -43.71 58.96
C GLU A 194 10.61 -44.84 58.26
N GLN A 195 11.50 -45.53 58.99
CA GLN A 195 12.22 -46.68 58.42
C GLN A 195 11.24 -47.82 58.08
N GLU A 196 10.24 -48.08 58.92
CA GLU A 196 9.19 -49.07 58.63
C GLU A 196 8.38 -48.67 57.38
N ALA A 197 8.05 -47.39 57.22
CA ALA A 197 7.39 -46.87 56.04
C ALA A 197 8.27 -46.95 54.77
N LEU A 198 9.57 -46.63 54.89
CA LEU A 198 10.55 -46.78 53.81
C LEU A 198 10.72 -48.24 53.38
N ASP A 199 10.79 -49.16 54.33
CA ASP A 199 10.93 -50.60 54.04
C ASP A 199 9.70 -51.14 53.29
N ASP A 200 8.48 -50.74 53.67
CA ASP A 200 7.25 -51.09 52.93
C ASP A 200 7.25 -50.49 51.52
N LEU A 201 7.63 -49.21 51.38
CA LEU A 201 7.67 -48.53 50.07
C LEU A 201 8.69 -49.18 49.14
N ASN A 202 9.90 -49.40 49.62
CA ASN A 202 10.97 -50.04 48.85
C ASN A 202 10.63 -51.50 48.52
N GLY A 203 9.90 -52.20 49.39
CA GLY A 203 9.35 -53.52 49.09
C GLY A 203 8.39 -53.50 47.90
N ARG A 204 7.49 -52.51 47.84
CA ARG A 204 6.54 -52.31 46.71
C ARG A 204 7.24 -51.92 45.42
N ILE A 205 8.19 -50.98 45.50
CA ILE A 205 9.03 -50.56 44.35
C ILE A 205 9.80 -51.76 43.80
N GLY A 206 10.46 -52.53 44.67
CA GLY A 206 11.21 -53.72 44.30
C GLY A 206 10.32 -54.78 43.62
N HIS A 207 9.12 -55.02 44.14
CA HIS A 207 8.17 -55.96 43.52
C HIS A 207 7.72 -55.52 42.12
N CYS A 208 7.51 -54.21 41.90
CA CYS A 208 7.19 -53.66 40.59
C CYS A 208 8.35 -53.76 39.59
N LEU A 209 9.59 -53.59 40.06
CA LEU A 209 10.80 -53.60 39.21
C LEU A 209 11.36 -55.00 38.93
N GLU A 210 11.04 -56.00 39.75
CA GLU A 210 11.52 -57.38 39.65
C GLU A 210 11.34 -58.01 38.24
N PRO A 211 10.18 -57.86 37.55
CA PRO A 211 10.00 -58.39 36.20
C PRO A 211 10.93 -57.76 35.14
N TYR A 212 11.53 -56.61 35.46
CA TYR A 212 12.34 -55.81 34.55
C TYR A 212 13.85 -55.85 34.87
N GLY A 213 14.24 -56.49 35.98
CA GLY A 213 15.66 -56.59 36.38
C GLY A 213 16.28 -55.25 36.79
N LEU A 214 15.46 -54.28 37.19
CA LEU A 214 15.88 -52.95 37.64
C LEU A 214 15.90 -52.89 39.17
N GLN A 215 16.68 -51.96 39.72
CA GLN A 215 16.72 -51.68 41.17
C GLN A 215 16.70 -50.17 41.40
N ALA A 216 15.82 -49.75 42.30
CA ALA A 216 15.76 -48.39 42.81
C ALA A 216 15.45 -48.44 44.30
N GLU A 217 16.01 -47.48 45.04
CA GLU A 217 15.80 -47.31 46.47
C GLU A 217 15.31 -45.89 46.72
N TYR A 218 14.15 -45.77 47.34
CA TYR A 218 13.59 -44.54 47.85
C TYR A 218 14.14 -44.29 49.26
N THR A 219 14.68 -43.11 49.48
CA THR A 219 15.21 -42.67 50.77
C THR A 219 14.65 -41.30 51.13
N ILE A 220 14.66 -40.94 52.41
CA ILE A 220 14.33 -39.58 52.86
C ILE A 220 15.64 -38.86 53.12
N ASP A 221 15.80 -37.70 52.50
CA ASP A 221 16.88 -36.80 52.85
C ASP A 221 16.56 -36.17 54.21
N GLY A 222 17.40 -36.44 55.21
CA GLY A 222 17.25 -35.91 56.56
C GLY A 222 17.40 -34.39 56.65
N LEU A 223 17.95 -33.74 55.62
CA LEU A 223 18.23 -32.30 55.59
C LEU A 223 17.05 -31.52 54.98
N THR A 224 16.62 -31.91 53.80
CA THR A 224 15.50 -31.24 53.11
C THR A 224 14.14 -31.77 53.57
N GLY A 225 14.12 -32.94 54.22
CA GLY A 225 12.89 -33.65 54.57
C GLY A 225 12.15 -34.20 53.34
N THR A 226 12.76 -34.16 52.15
CA THR A 226 12.17 -34.63 50.90
C THR A 226 12.60 -36.04 50.58
N GLY A 227 11.76 -36.77 49.85
CA GLY A 227 12.18 -38.05 49.27
C GLY A 227 13.26 -37.87 48.21
N THR A 228 14.10 -38.88 48.03
CA THR A 228 15.02 -39.01 46.91
C THR A 228 15.06 -40.47 46.44
N VAL A 229 15.32 -40.68 45.15
CA VAL A 229 15.41 -42.03 44.58
C VAL A 229 16.80 -42.24 43.98
N ALA A 230 17.50 -43.27 44.48
CA ALA A 230 18.77 -43.71 43.93
C ALA A 230 18.57 -44.96 43.06
N THR A 231 19.22 -45.03 41.90
CA THR A 231 19.25 -46.25 41.08
C THR A 231 20.56 -47.01 41.32
N GLY A 232 20.44 -48.31 41.59
CA GLY A 232 21.59 -49.20 41.74
C GLY A 232 22.11 -49.70 40.38
N PRO A 233 23.37 -50.17 40.28
CA PRO A 233 23.82 -50.88 39.08
C PRO A 233 22.98 -52.18 38.87
N PRO A 234 22.68 -52.57 37.62
CA PRO A 234 21.82 -53.72 37.35
C PRO A 234 22.38 -55.02 37.92
N ALA A 235 21.52 -55.86 38.49
CA ALA A 235 21.91 -57.14 39.08
C ALA A 235 22.47 -58.11 38.03
N GLU A 236 23.66 -58.67 38.28
CA GLU A 236 24.27 -59.73 37.46
C GLU A 236 23.43 -61.03 37.59
N PRO A 237 23.00 -61.67 36.48
CA PRO A 237 22.17 -62.87 36.57
C PRO A 237 22.95 -64.08 37.14
N PRO A 238 22.33 -64.92 37.99
CA PRO A 238 23.03 -66.04 38.60
C PRO A 238 23.21 -67.20 37.61
N GLY A 239 24.47 -67.53 37.31
CA GLY A 239 24.88 -68.87 36.90
C GLY A 239 25.17 -69.09 35.42
N ALA A 240 26.38 -68.70 34.98
CA ALA A 240 27.02 -69.33 33.84
C ALA A 240 27.87 -70.53 34.32
N GLN A 241 27.62 -71.73 33.77
CA GLN A 241 28.63 -72.79 33.69
C GLN A 241 28.84 -73.19 32.21
N PRO A 242 30.08 -73.53 31.81
CA PRO A 242 30.47 -73.68 30.40
C PRO A 242 30.39 -75.13 29.89
N SER A 243 30.58 -75.27 28.56
CA SER A 243 30.84 -76.50 27.76
C SER A 243 29.64 -77.43 27.47
N ASP A 244 29.39 -77.97 26.27
CA ASP A 244 30.21 -78.27 25.09
C ASP A 244 29.40 -78.12 23.77
N GLU A 245 30.07 -77.73 22.68
CA GLU A 245 29.62 -77.83 21.27
C GLU A 245 29.96 -79.24 20.69
N PRO A 246 29.45 -79.72 19.51
CA PRO A 246 29.29 -78.91 18.29
C PRO A 246 28.17 -79.27 17.28
N GLY A 247 27.91 -78.32 16.38
CA GLY A 247 27.74 -78.61 14.96
C GLY A 247 26.50 -78.04 14.27
N ALA A 248 26.68 -76.97 13.49
CA ALA A 248 26.46 -76.96 12.02
C ALA A 248 26.35 -75.52 11.47
N GLU A 249 27.19 -75.21 10.49
CA GLU A 249 27.07 -74.05 9.60
C GLU A 249 25.75 -74.10 8.78
N VAL A 250 25.22 -72.93 8.40
CA VAL A 250 25.15 -72.45 6.99
C VAL A 250 24.23 -71.22 6.84
N ALA A 251 24.80 -70.18 6.21
CA ALA A 251 24.23 -69.14 5.33
C ALA A 251 23.25 -68.04 5.82
N ALA A 252 23.79 -66.82 5.84
CA ALA A 252 23.44 -65.66 5.00
C ALA A 252 21.96 -65.33 4.65
N GLY A 253 21.54 -64.12 5.02
CA GLY A 253 20.41 -63.41 4.40
C GLY A 253 19.93 -62.18 5.18
N LEU A 254 20.44 -60.99 4.83
CA LEU A 254 19.82 -59.67 5.08
C LEU A 254 18.46 -59.58 4.31
N PRO A 255 17.46 -58.75 4.70
CA PRO A 255 17.65 -57.29 4.84
C PRO A 255 16.82 -56.53 5.90
N GLU A 256 17.23 -55.26 6.06
CA GLU A 256 16.58 -54.13 6.72
C GLU A 256 15.05 -54.08 6.61
N ALA A 257 14.39 -53.92 7.76
CA ALA A 257 12.99 -53.52 7.85
C ALA A 257 12.89 -51.99 7.91
N THR A 258 12.18 -51.43 6.92
CA THR A 258 11.81 -50.02 6.78
C THR A 258 10.79 -49.61 7.87
N PRO A 259 10.81 -48.37 8.40
CA PRO A 259 9.86 -47.95 9.43
C PRO A 259 8.46 -47.78 8.83
N LEU A 260 7.47 -48.44 9.43
CA LEU A 260 6.06 -48.29 9.10
C LEU A 260 5.52 -46.95 9.65
N ARG A 261 4.87 -46.18 8.78
CA ARG A 261 3.91 -45.13 9.15
C ARG A 261 2.64 -45.79 9.70
N PRO A 262 1.99 -45.23 10.74
CA PRO A 262 0.58 -45.54 11.03
C PRO A 262 -0.33 -44.62 10.21
N SER A 263 -1.35 -45.23 9.62
CA SER A 263 -2.52 -44.59 9.00
C SER A 263 -3.71 -44.64 9.96
N ASP A 264 -4.52 -43.59 9.89
CA ASP A 264 -5.73 -43.34 10.68
C ASP A 264 -6.76 -44.48 10.75
N GLY A 265 -7.44 -44.56 11.90
CA GLY A 265 -8.88 -44.80 11.94
C GLY A 265 -9.39 -45.83 12.94
N GLY A 266 -9.97 -45.35 14.05
CA GLY A 266 -11.19 -45.97 14.61
C GLY A 266 -11.11 -46.45 16.06
N SER A 267 -11.87 -45.75 16.92
CA SER A 267 -12.43 -46.17 18.21
C SER A 267 -11.48 -46.67 19.30
N ALA A 268 -11.31 -45.84 20.33
CA ALA A 268 -11.03 -46.33 21.68
C ALA A 268 -11.73 -45.45 22.72
N SER A 269 -12.38 -46.13 23.66
CA SER A 269 -12.78 -45.61 24.97
C SER A 269 -11.62 -44.89 25.64
N GLY A 270 -11.96 -43.83 26.39
CA GLY A 270 -11.00 -43.07 27.17
C GLY A 270 -10.27 -43.93 28.19
N VAL A 271 -8.95 -44.00 28.00
CA VAL A 271 -7.95 -44.11 29.05
C VAL A 271 -6.93 -43.05 28.64
N VAL A 272 -6.74 -42.03 29.47
CA VAL A 272 -5.73 -41.00 29.25
C VAL A 272 -4.38 -41.69 29.40
N ASP A 273 -3.55 -41.68 28.35
CA ASP A 273 -2.13 -42.00 28.46
C ASP A 273 -1.50 -40.94 29.37
N GLU A 274 -1.28 -41.27 30.64
CA GLU A 274 -0.63 -40.41 31.62
C GLU A 274 0.89 -40.56 31.51
N ASP A 275 1.56 -39.50 31.05
CA ASP A 275 3.03 -39.44 30.90
C ASP A 275 3.67 -39.28 32.30
N PRO A 276 4.51 -40.21 32.80
CA PRO A 276 5.02 -40.21 34.18
C PRO A 276 6.18 -39.23 34.43
N ALA A 277 6.42 -38.26 33.54
CA ALA A 277 7.67 -37.52 33.41
C ALA A 277 7.70 -36.09 33.99
N ASP A 278 6.71 -35.67 34.78
CA ASP A 278 6.62 -34.27 35.25
C ASP A 278 6.94 -34.05 36.75
N SER A 279 7.35 -35.08 37.51
CA SER A 279 7.78 -34.92 38.92
C SER A 279 9.31 -34.76 39.04
N PRO A 280 9.84 -33.76 39.77
CA PRO A 280 11.29 -33.60 39.96
C PRO A 280 11.95 -34.82 40.63
N LEU A 281 11.18 -35.60 41.40
CA LEU A 281 11.60 -36.84 42.05
C LEU A 281 11.88 -37.98 41.06
N THR A 282 11.26 -37.95 39.87
CA THR A 282 11.37 -39.00 38.86
C THR A 282 12.02 -38.53 37.56
N ALA A 283 12.29 -37.23 37.41
CA ALA A 283 12.82 -36.60 36.20
C ALA A 283 14.18 -37.16 35.72
N SER A 284 15.00 -37.72 36.63
CA SER A 284 16.28 -38.37 36.30
C SER A 284 16.19 -39.89 36.14
N LEU A 285 15.02 -40.48 36.37
CA LEU A 285 14.78 -41.93 36.29
C LEU A 285 14.32 -42.30 34.87
N ASP A 286 14.54 -43.55 34.46
CA ASP A 286 13.87 -44.05 33.27
C ASP A 286 12.35 -44.14 33.50
N ALA A 287 11.56 -43.96 32.45
CA ALA A 287 10.10 -43.87 32.55
C ALA A 287 9.43 -45.06 33.27
N ARG A 288 10.06 -46.24 33.26
CA ARG A 288 9.53 -47.43 33.93
C ARG A 288 9.81 -47.40 35.43
N THR A 289 11.02 -47.02 35.84
CA THR A 289 11.34 -46.80 37.24
C THR A 289 10.49 -45.67 37.83
N ALA A 290 10.33 -44.56 37.09
CA ALA A 290 9.43 -43.47 37.45
C ALA A 290 7.99 -43.96 37.73
N ALA A 291 7.42 -44.75 36.80
CA ALA A 291 6.07 -45.29 36.95
C ALA A 291 5.92 -46.26 38.15
N CYS A 292 6.92 -47.12 38.38
CA CYS A 292 6.91 -48.02 39.54
C CYS A 292 7.01 -47.27 40.86
N VAL A 293 7.83 -46.22 40.94
CA VAL A 293 7.93 -45.36 42.12
C VAL A 293 6.62 -44.63 42.39
N ASP A 294 6.03 -44.00 41.38
CA ASP A 294 4.76 -43.30 41.49
C ASP A 294 3.62 -44.25 41.92
N THR A 295 3.48 -45.40 41.26
CA THR A 295 2.46 -46.41 41.63
C THR A 295 2.66 -46.93 43.06
N ALA A 296 3.89 -47.27 43.44
CA ALA A 296 4.17 -47.77 44.79
C ALA A 296 3.89 -46.73 45.87
N ARG A 297 4.17 -45.44 45.61
CA ARG A 297 3.83 -44.33 46.51
C ARG A 297 2.32 -44.18 46.64
N ARG A 298 1.57 -44.19 45.53
CA ARG A 298 0.10 -44.11 45.58
C ARG A 298 -0.48 -45.29 46.35
N ASP A 299 -0.05 -46.52 46.07
CA ASP A 299 -0.53 -47.72 46.77
C ASP A 299 -0.22 -47.74 48.27
N GLN A 300 0.89 -47.10 48.69
CA GLN A 300 1.23 -46.98 50.11
C GLN A 300 0.40 -45.89 50.81
N LEU A 301 0.13 -44.78 50.12
CA LEU A 301 -0.59 -43.63 50.68
C LEU A 301 -2.11 -43.78 50.63
N ASP A 302 -2.65 -44.55 49.68
CA ASP A 302 -4.09 -44.77 49.46
C ASP A 302 -4.89 -45.06 50.76
N PRO A 303 -4.43 -45.90 51.70
CA PRO A 303 -5.16 -46.17 52.94
C PRO A 303 -5.22 -45.00 53.93
N TYR A 304 -4.43 -43.94 53.72
CA TYR A 304 -4.25 -42.83 54.66
C TYR A 304 -4.87 -41.52 54.18
N VAL A 305 -5.36 -41.48 52.94
CA VAL A 305 -5.97 -40.31 52.31
C VAL A 305 -7.38 -40.62 51.87
N ALA A 306 -8.21 -39.59 51.74
CA ALA A 306 -9.59 -39.76 51.34
C ALA A 306 -9.66 -40.15 49.85
N PRO A 307 -10.56 -41.08 49.45
CA PRO A 307 -10.69 -41.50 48.07
C PRO A 307 -11.14 -40.35 47.17
N ALA A 308 -10.82 -40.41 45.88
CA ALA A 308 -11.18 -39.37 44.92
C ALA A 308 -12.67 -38.98 44.98
N ALA A 309 -12.93 -37.66 45.03
CA ALA A 309 -14.28 -37.10 45.08
C ALA A 309 -14.53 -36.14 43.91
N LEU A 310 -15.76 -36.11 43.42
CA LEU A 310 -16.21 -35.15 42.41
C LEU A 310 -16.64 -33.86 43.11
N LEU A 311 -16.00 -32.75 42.74
CA LEU A 311 -16.32 -31.42 43.24
C LEU A 311 -17.28 -30.71 42.29
N PHE A 312 -18.37 -30.21 42.85
CA PHE A 312 -19.35 -29.37 42.17
C PHE A 312 -19.32 -27.98 42.81
N ILE A 313 -19.19 -26.97 41.96
CA ILE A 313 -19.19 -25.57 42.36
C ILE A 313 -20.28 -24.88 41.55
N ASP A 314 -21.22 -24.27 42.23
CA ASP A 314 -22.29 -23.48 41.61
C ASP A 314 -22.14 -22.02 42.04
N ASP A 315 -22.09 -21.13 41.05
CA ASP A 315 -21.99 -19.69 41.27
C ASP A 315 -23.40 -19.08 41.14
N PRO A 316 -24.03 -18.65 42.24
CA PRO A 316 -25.36 -18.04 42.17
C PRO A 316 -25.38 -16.70 41.41
N ALA A 317 -24.22 -16.08 41.15
CA ALA A 317 -24.08 -14.91 40.27
C ALA A 317 -23.90 -15.28 38.79
N ALA A 318 -23.48 -16.51 38.50
CA ALA A 318 -23.51 -17.08 37.16
C ALA A 318 -24.94 -17.52 36.84
N SER A 319 -25.78 -16.54 36.48
CA SER A 319 -27.01 -16.85 35.74
C SER A 319 -26.66 -17.84 34.63
N PRO A 320 -27.41 -18.95 34.47
CA PRO A 320 -27.09 -19.95 33.46
C PRO A 320 -26.96 -19.20 32.16
N ALA A 321 -25.80 -19.39 31.51
CA ALA A 321 -25.43 -18.78 30.26
C ALA A 321 -26.70 -18.54 29.45
N GLN A 322 -27.14 -17.28 29.39
CA GLN A 322 -28.10 -16.89 28.38
C GLN A 322 -27.41 -17.32 27.10
N ASP A 323 -27.96 -18.33 26.44
CA ASP A 323 -27.76 -18.57 25.03
C ASP A 323 -27.49 -17.21 24.40
N MET A 324 -26.40 -17.07 23.67
CA MET A 324 -26.13 -15.90 22.84
C MET A 324 -27.20 -15.81 21.73
N ALA A 325 -28.47 -15.66 22.10
CA ALA A 325 -29.47 -14.98 21.33
C ALA A 325 -28.99 -13.52 21.32
N LEU A 326 -28.23 -13.17 20.29
CA LEU A 326 -28.04 -11.79 19.85
C LEU A 326 -29.38 -11.09 20.03
N SER A 327 -29.49 -10.22 21.06
CA SER A 327 -30.70 -9.45 21.31
C SER A 327 -31.14 -8.85 19.97
N ARG A 328 -32.43 -8.98 19.64
CA ARG A 328 -33.00 -8.46 18.38
C ARG A 328 -32.62 -7.00 18.17
N GLU A 329 -32.42 -6.25 19.26
CA GLU A 329 -31.93 -4.87 19.25
C GLU A 329 -30.45 -4.76 18.88
N GLY A 330 -29.60 -5.64 19.38
CA GLY A 330 -28.18 -5.73 19.00
C GLY A 330 -28.01 -6.07 17.52
N LEU A 331 -28.76 -7.05 17.01
CA LEU A 331 -28.73 -7.43 15.59
C LEU A 331 -29.23 -6.30 14.68
N LEU A 332 -30.26 -5.54 15.09
CA LEU A 332 -30.76 -4.38 14.34
C LEU A 332 -29.76 -3.22 14.32
N ARG A 333 -29.06 -2.95 15.43
CA ARG A 333 -28.01 -1.92 15.48
C ARG A 333 -26.82 -2.29 14.60
N VAL A 334 -26.31 -3.52 14.71
CA VAL A 334 -25.17 -3.99 13.92
C VAL A 334 -25.51 -4.01 12.43
N SER A 335 -26.65 -4.59 12.04
CA SER A 335 -27.09 -4.60 10.63
C SER A 335 -27.35 -3.18 10.09
N GLY A 336 -27.88 -2.28 10.91
CA GLY A 336 -28.05 -0.87 10.56
C GLY A 336 -26.73 -0.16 10.27
N VAL A 337 -25.71 -0.35 11.11
CA VAL A 337 -24.37 0.22 10.90
C VAL A 337 -23.70 -0.37 9.66
N VAL A 338 -23.77 -1.69 9.48
CA VAL A 338 -23.21 -2.37 8.29
C VAL A 338 -23.86 -1.86 7.01
N LEU A 339 -25.20 -1.75 6.99
CA LEU A 339 -25.93 -1.24 5.83
C LEU A 339 -25.58 0.23 5.56
N LEU A 340 -25.48 1.06 6.61
CA LEU A 340 -25.09 2.46 6.48
C LEU A 340 -23.70 2.60 5.86
N VAL A 341 -22.71 1.83 6.34
CA VAL A 341 -21.34 1.83 5.81
C VAL A 341 -21.33 1.34 4.36
N LEU A 342 -22.10 0.29 4.03
CA LEU A 342 -22.23 -0.20 2.66
C LEU A 342 -22.83 0.86 1.73
N VAL A 343 -23.90 1.53 2.14
CA VAL A 343 -24.54 2.59 1.35
C VAL A 343 -23.58 3.76 1.18
N LEU A 344 -22.91 4.20 2.25
CA LEU A 344 -21.95 5.30 2.19
C LEU A 344 -20.78 4.98 1.26
N THR A 345 -20.21 3.77 1.33
CA THR A 345 -19.10 3.36 0.47
C THR A 345 -19.51 3.29 -1.00
N VAL A 346 -20.71 2.80 -1.32
CA VAL A 346 -21.27 2.82 -2.68
C VAL A 346 -21.48 4.26 -3.17
N VAL A 347 -22.09 5.13 -2.37
CA VAL A 347 -22.33 6.53 -2.72
C VAL A 347 -21.02 7.27 -2.99
N VAL A 348 -20.01 7.12 -2.13
CA VAL A 348 -18.68 7.73 -2.31
C VAL A 348 -18.01 7.18 -3.57
N SER A 349 -18.05 5.87 -3.79
CA SER A 349 -17.45 5.24 -4.97
C SER A 349 -18.09 5.74 -6.28
N VAL A 350 -19.42 5.84 -6.29
CA VAL A 350 -20.18 6.38 -7.42
C VAL A 350 -19.83 7.87 -7.63
N ALA A 351 -19.79 8.67 -6.57
CA ALA A 351 -19.43 10.09 -6.65
C ALA A 351 -18.02 10.31 -7.20
N VAL A 352 -17.03 9.55 -6.73
CA VAL A 352 -15.64 9.58 -7.23
C VAL A 352 -15.57 9.16 -8.69
N SER A 353 -16.27 8.09 -9.08
CA SER A 353 -16.32 7.63 -10.47
C SER A 353 -16.91 8.70 -11.41
N MET A 354 -17.98 9.38 -10.97
CA MET A 354 -18.61 10.43 -11.76
C MET A 354 -17.78 11.72 -11.81
N ARG A 355 -17.12 12.13 -10.72
CA ARG A 355 -16.37 13.40 -10.65
C ARG A 355 -14.92 13.32 -11.14
N LEU A 356 -14.25 12.18 -10.99
CA LEU A 356 -12.83 12.05 -11.32
C LEU A 356 -12.57 11.12 -12.51
N ILE A 357 -13.15 9.92 -12.53
CA ILE A 357 -12.79 8.89 -13.51
C ILE A 357 -13.40 9.16 -14.89
N ARG A 358 -14.72 9.41 -14.94
CA ARG A 358 -15.44 9.66 -16.21
C ARG A 358 -14.84 10.81 -17.04
N PRO A 359 -14.55 12.00 -16.48
CA PRO A 359 -13.96 13.10 -17.25
C PRO A 359 -12.57 12.77 -17.80
N VAL A 360 -11.75 12.06 -17.03
CA VAL A 360 -10.39 11.66 -17.46
C VAL A 360 -10.45 10.65 -18.62
N HIS A 361 -11.36 9.68 -18.57
CA HIS A 361 -11.60 8.78 -19.70
C HIS A 361 -12.10 9.54 -20.92
N ALA A 362 -13.06 10.46 -20.76
CA ALA A 362 -13.56 11.27 -21.88
C ALA A 362 -12.46 12.11 -22.54
N LEU A 363 -11.52 12.64 -21.75
CA LEU A 363 -10.36 13.36 -22.27
C LEU A 363 -9.38 12.44 -22.99
N THR A 364 -9.12 11.26 -22.42
CA THR A 364 -8.29 10.22 -23.05
C THR A 364 -8.87 9.79 -24.40
N ASP A 365 -10.17 9.54 -24.47
CA ASP A 365 -10.87 9.18 -25.70
C ASP A 365 -10.81 10.31 -26.74
N ALA A 366 -10.96 11.57 -26.32
CA ALA A 366 -10.84 12.72 -27.21
C ALA A 366 -9.41 12.85 -27.78
N VAL A 367 -8.38 12.65 -26.96
CA VAL A 367 -6.97 12.62 -27.42
C VAL A 367 -6.73 11.49 -28.41
N GLN A 368 -7.27 10.28 -28.15
CA GLN A 368 -7.12 9.15 -29.08
C GLN A 368 -7.80 9.41 -30.42
N ARG A 369 -8.99 10.02 -30.42
CA ARG A 369 -9.68 10.44 -31.65
C ARG A 369 -8.87 11.49 -32.42
N MET A 370 -8.27 12.45 -31.71
CA MET A 370 -7.40 13.45 -32.33
C MET A 370 -6.17 12.82 -32.99
N ARG A 371 -5.58 11.78 -32.37
CA ARG A 371 -4.44 11.05 -32.93
C ARG A 371 -4.76 10.37 -34.27
N VAL A 372 -6.02 9.97 -34.48
CA VAL A 372 -6.47 9.35 -35.74
C VAL A 372 -7.05 10.38 -36.73
N GLY A 373 -6.92 11.68 -36.45
CA GLY A 373 -7.25 12.77 -37.38
C GLY A 373 -8.54 13.54 -37.10
N ASP A 374 -9.27 13.24 -36.02
CA ASP A 374 -10.44 14.02 -35.61
C ASP A 374 -10.04 15.27 -34.79
N ALA A 375 -9.62 16.33 -35.49
CA ALA A 375 -9.29 17.62 -34.88
C ALA A 375 -10.50 18.35 -34.25
N SER A 376 -11.72 17.84 -34.48
CA SER A 376 -12.96 18.41 -33.96
C SER A 376 -13.39 17.84 -32.60
N ALA A 377 -12.63 16.86 -32.07
CA ALA A 377 -12.94 16.25 -30.78
C ALA A 377 -12.97 17.31 -29.66
N ARG A 378 -14.04 17.28 -28.85
CA ARG A 378 -14.21 18.15 -27.67
C ARG A 378 -14.63 17.33 -26.47
N VAL A 379 -14.30 17.83 -25.28
CA VAL A 379 -14.67 17.24 -23.98
C VAL A 379 -15.64 18.18 -23.27
N ALA A 380 -16.71 17.63 -22.70
CA ALA A 380 -17.67 18.43 -21.94
C ALA A 380 -17.06 18.91 -20.62
N VAL A 381 -16.90 20.22 -20.46
CA VAL A 381 -16.41 20.85 -19.22
C VAL A 381 -17.62 21.15 -18.34
N ARG A 382 -17.83 20.35 -17.29
CA ARG A 382 -18.93 20.52 -16.33
C ARG A 382 -18.49 20.99 -14.94
N ASP A 383 -17.20 20.96 -14.67
CA ASP A 383 -16.63 21.19 -13.35
C ASP A 383 -15.66 22.38 -13.36
N ALA A 384 -15.51 23.07 -12.23
CA ALA A 384 -14.62 24.25 -12.10
C ALA A 384 -13.25 23.91 -11.46
N GLY A 385 -13.03 22.65 -11.07
CA GLY A 385 -11.77 22.16 -10.51
C GLY A 385 -10.62 22.01 -11.52
N GLU A 386 -9.51 21.38 -11.12
CA GLU A 386 -8.34 21.15 -12.02
C GLU A 386 -8.71 20.40 -13.30
N ILE A 387 -9.58 19.37 -13.19
CA ILE A 387 -10.00 18.56 -14.33
C ILE A 387 -10.83 19.38 -15.32
N GLY A 388 -11.63 20.32 -14.83
CA GLY A 388 -12.36 21.27 -15.67
C GLY A 388 -11.44 22.19 -16.45
N ARG A 389 -10.44 22.75 -15.76
CA ARG A 389 -9.38 23.57 -16.40
C ARG A 389 -8.61 22.78 -17.46
N LEU A 390 -8.28 21.52 -17.18
CA LEU A 390 -7.62 20.63 -18.15
C LEU A 390 -8.52 20.38 -19.38
N GLY A 391 -9.81 20.13 -19.18
CA GLY A 391 -10.77 19.98 -20.26
C GLY A 391 -10.93 21.25 -21.12
N ALA A 392 -10.93 22.42 -20.48
CA ALA A 392 -10.97 23.71 -21.18
C ALA A 392 -9.70 23.94 -22.02
N ALA A 393 -8.52 23.73 -21.43
CA ALA A 393 -7.24 23.84 -22.14
C ALA A 393 -7.15 22.86 -23.32
N PHE A 394 -7.63 21.62 -23.16
CA PHE A 394 -7.71 20.66 -24.26
C PHE A 394 -8.61 21.16 -25.40
N ASN A 395 -9.80 21.68 -25.06
CA ASN A 395 -10.73 22.21 -26.07
C ASN A 395 -10.14 23.40 -26.83
N GLU A 396 -9.45 24.31 -26.13
CA GLU A 396 -8.76 25.45 -26.74
C GLU A 396 -7.65 25.01 -27.69
N MET A 397 -6.79 24.08 -27.26
CA MET A 397 -5.76 23.48 -28.11
C MET A 397 -6.38 22.80 -29.34
N SER A 398 -7.46 22.04 -29.15
CA SER A 398 -8.14 21.36 -30.26
C SER A 398 -8.75 22.34 -31.26
N GLU A 399 -9.29 23.47 -30.80
CA GLU A 399 -9.81 24.52 -31.67
C GLU A 399 -8.69 25.21 -32.44
N HIS A 400 -7.57 25.51 -31.79
CA HIS A 400 -6.39 26.09 -32.44
C HIS A 400 -5.85 25.16 -33.54
N LEU A 401 -5.69 23.87 -33.25
CA LEU A 401 -5.26 22.87 -34.22
C LEU A 401 -6.23 22.75 -35.41
N GLN A 402 -7.54 22.75 -35.14
CA GLN A 402 -8.55 22.73 -36.21
C GLN A 402 -8.42 23.96 -37.12
N ARG A 403 -8.28 25.16 -36.54
CA ARG A 403 -8.10 26.40 -37.30
C ARG A 403 -6.84 26.36 -38.16
N LEU A 404 -5.72 25.85 -37.64
CA LEU A 404 -4.47 25.68 -38.41
C LEU A 404 -4.65 24.71 -39.58
N GLU A 405 -5.33 23.58 -39.35
CA GLU A 405 -5.56 22.58 -40.40
C GLU A 405 -6.51 23.10 -41.49
N GLU A 406 -7.55 23.85 -41.12
CA GLU A 406 -8.44 24.54 -42.06
C GLU A 406 -7.68 25.59 -42.89
N GLN A 407 -6.84 26.41 -42.25
CA GLN A 407 -5.98 27.38 -42.92
C GLN A 407 -4.99 26.71 -43.88
N ARG A 408 -4.38 25.60 -43.47
CA ARG A 408 -3.49 24.80 -44.32
C ARG A 408 -4.23 24.26 -45.55
N LYS A 409 -5.42 23.68 -45.37
CA LYS A 409 -6.25 23.16 -46.46
C LYS A 409 -6.67 24.26 -47.43
N ALA A 410 -7.10 25.41 -46.91
CA ALA A 410 -7.42 26.58 -47.72
C ALA A 410 -6.21 27.02 -48.55
N MET A 411 -5.03 27.16 -47.91
CA MET A 411 -3.79 27.51 -48.60
C MET A 411 -3.44 26.53 -49.72
N VAL A 412 -3.50 25.22 -49.47
CA VAL A 412 -3.20 24.20 -50.51
C VAL A 412 -4.19 24.29 -51.67
N SER A 413 -5.47 24.52 -51.38
CA SER A 413 -6.50 24.73 -52.39
C SER A 413 -6.22 25.97 -53.24
N ASP A 414 -5.93 27.10 -52.59
CA ASP A 414 -5.68 28.38 -53.26
C ASP A 414 -4.41 28.34 -54.11
N VAL A 415 -3.31 27.78 -53.59
CA VAL A 415 -2.07 27.53 -54.36
C VAL A 415 -2.35 26.69 -55.60
N SER A 416 -3.13 25.61 -55.45
CA SER A 416 -3.48 24.73 -56.56
C SER A 416 -4.28 25.46 -57.64
N HIS A 417 -5.14 26.41 -57.25
CA HIS A 417 -5.92 27.20 -58.18
C HIS A 417 -5.05 28.21 -58.95
N GLU A 418 -4.21 28.97 -58.23
CA GLU A 418 -3.37 30.02 -58.80
C GLU A 418 -2.28 29.46 -59.73
N LEU A 419 -1.76 28.25 -59.48
CA LEU A 419 -0.80 27.60 -60.38
C LEU A 419 -1.47 26.96 -61.61
N ARG A 420 -2.70 26.44 -61.46
CA ARG A 420 -3.39 25.72 -62.54
C ARG A 420 -3.73 26.63 -63.72
N SER A 421 -4.17 27.86 -63.46
CA SER A 421 -4.58 28.79 -64.52
C SER A 421 -3.43 29.13 -65.50
N PRO A 422 -2.27 29.64 -65.05
CA PRO A 422 -1.16 29.95 -65.95
C PRO A 422 -0.58 28.72 -66.63
N LEU A 423 -0.51 27.58 -65.95
CA LEU A 423 -0.09 26.32 -66.57
C LEU A 423 -1.05 25.87 -67.67
N SER A 424 -2.36 26.04 -67.45
CA SER A 424 -3.38 25.69 -68.46
C SER A 424 -3.33 26.63 -69.66
N ASN A 425 -3.05 27.92 -69.45
CA ASN A 425 -2.86 28.90 -70.52
C ASN A 425 -1.59 28.58 -71.34
N LEU A 426 -0.44 28.38 -70.66
CA LEU A 426 0.82 27.98 -71.29
C LEU A 426 0.61 26.73 -72.15
N ARG A 427 0.00 25.69 -71.57
CA ARG A 427 -0.26 24.44 -72.30
C ARG A 427 -1.19 24.67 -73.49
N GLY A 428 -2.28 25.41 -73.34
CA GLY A 428 -3.23 25.65 -74.43
C GLY A 428 -2.61 26.39 -75.62
N TRP A 429 -1.75 27.38 -75.37
CA TRP A 429 -1.02 28.08 -76.44
C TRP A 429 0.03 27.19 -77.12
N LEU A 430 0.74 26.37 -76.35
CA LEU A 430 1.71 25.41 -76.89
C LEU A 430 1.04 24.29 -77.70
N GLU A 431 -0.11 23.77 -77.25
CA GLU A 431 -0.93 22.79 -77.97
C GLU A 431 -1.49 23.41 -79.26
N ALA A 432 -2.05 24.63 -79.20
CA ALA A 432 -2.52 25.33 -80.40
C ALA A 432 -1.41 25.57 -81.44
N ALA A 433 -0.19 25.86 -80.97
CA ALA A 433 0.96 26.00 -81.85
C ALA A 433 1.40 24.65 -82.46
N GLN A 434 1.39 23.59 -81.66
CA GLN A 434 1.71 22.23 -82.10
C GLN A 434 0.71 21.71 -83.15
N ASP A 435 -0.57 22.01 -82.98
CA ASP A 435 -1.65 21.62 -83.90
C ASP A 435 -1.73 22.51 -85.14
N GLY A 436 -0.86 23.52 -85.27
CA GLY A 436 -0.82 24.46 -86.39
C GLY A 436 -1.97 25.47 -86.41
N LEU A 437 -2.70 25.63 -85.30
CA LEU A 437 -3.78 26.62 -85.15
C LEU A 437 -3.24 28.03 -84.88
N THR A 438 -1.99 28.15 -84.42
CA THR A 438 -1.27 29.43 -84.25
C THR A 438 0.22 29.26 -84.55
N GLU A 439 0.91 30.34 -84.91
CA GLU A 439 2.36 30.33 -85.15
C GLU A 439 3.11 30.83 -83.91
N LEU A 440 4.26 30.23 -83.61
CA LEU A 440 5.17 30.69 -82.54
C LEU A 440 5.95 31.93 -83.00
N ASP A 441 5.25 33.04 -83.13
CA ASP A 441 5.84 34.34 -83.45
C ASP A 441 6.54 34.97 -82.21
N PRO A 442 7.37 36.02 -82.40
CA PRO A 442 8.04 36.68 -81.30
C PRO A 442 7.09 37.26 -80.24
N GLN A 443 5.88 37.66 -80.62
CA GLN A 443 4.87 38.16 -79.67
C GLN A 443 4.35 37.05 -78.76
N LEU A 444 3.95 35.90 -79.31
CA LEU A 444 3.49 34.74 -78.56
C LEU A 444 4.59 34.19 -77.65
N MET A 445 5.82 34.11 -78.16
CA MET A 445 6.98 33.73 -77.34
C MET A 445 7.20 34.69 -76.17
N ALA A 446 7.10 36.01 -76.38
CA ALA A 446 7.20 36.97 -75.30
C ALA A 446 6.09 36.79 -74.25
N MET A 447 4.85 36.51 -74.67
CA MET A 447 3.74 36.20 -73.77
C MET A 447 3.99 34.91 -72.95
N LEU A 448 4.44 33.83 -73.57
CA LEU A 448 4.74 32.55 -72.89
C LEU A 448 5.88 32.71 -71.87
N VAL A 449 6.92 33.47 -72.23
CA VAL A 449 8.03 33.75 -71.30
C VAL A 449 7.53 34.58 -70.12
N GLU A 450 6.67 35.58 -70.34
CA GLU A 450 6.12 36.37 -69.24
C GLU A 450 5.22 35.55 -68.30
N GLU A 451 4.43 34.62 -68.85
CA GLU A 451 3.63 33.69 -68.06
C GLU A 451 4.50 32.74 -67.23
N THR A 452 5.66 32.32 -67.76
CA THR A 452 6.64 31.51 -67.02
C THR A 452 7.29 32.30 -65.89
N ARG A 453 7.65 33.58 -66.13
CA ARG A 453 8.16 34.48 -65.09
C ARG A 453 7.12 34.73 -64.00
N LEU A 454 5.84 34.86 -64.37
CA LEU A 454 4.75 34.95 -63.40
C LEU A 454 4.68 33.69 -62.53
N LEU A 455 4.73 32.49 -63.13
CA LEU A 455 4.73 31.24 -62.39
C LEU A 455 5.91 31.15 -61.40
N GLN A 456 7.10 31.54 -61.84
CA GLN A 456 8.30 31.56 -60.99
C GLN A 456 8.15 32.52 -59.82
N ARG A 457 7.65 33.75 -60.06
CA ARG A 457 7.35 34.73 -59.00
C ARG A 457 6.36 34.16 -57.98
N ILE A 458 5.28 33.50 -58.42
CA ILE A 458 4.30 32.87 -57.52
C ILE A 458 4.96 31.81 -56.64
N ILE A 459 5.83 30.98 -57.21
CA ILE A 459 6.54 29.94 -56.47
C ILE A 459 7.50 30.54 -55.43
N ASP A 460 8.27 31.55 -55.81
CA ASP A 460 9.19 32.25 -54.89
C ASP A 460 8.43 32.95 -53.76
N ASP A 461 7.32 33.62 -54.08
CA ASP A 461 6.41 34.27 -53.14
C ASP A 461 5.83 33.26 -52.13
N LEU A 462 5.40 32.08 -52.59
CA LEU A 462 4.90 31.02 -51.73
C LEU A 462 6.00 30.44 -50.83
N ARG A 463 7.22 30.28 -51.35
CA ARG A 463 8.36 29.82 -50.56
C ARG A 463 8.68 30.82 -49.46
N ASP A 464 8.77 32.10 -49.79
CA ASP A 464 9.06 33.16 -48.82
C ASP A 464 7.98 33.23 -47.74
N LEU A 465 6.71 33.12 -48.12
CA LEU A 465 5.59 33.09 -47.19
C LEU A 465 5.61 31.86 -46.28
N ALA A 466 5.87 30.66 -46.84
CA ALA A 466 5.98 29.43 -46.06
C ALA A 466 7.17 29.45 -45.09
N LEU A 467 8.31 30.01 -45.51
CA LEU A 467 9.46 30.21 -44.63
C LEU A 467 9.17 31.20 -43.52
N ALA A 468 8.45 32.29 -43.82
CA ALA A 468 8.08 33.30 -42.84
C ALA A 468 7.06 32.75 -41.82
N ASP A 469 6.04 32.02 -42.28
CA ASP A 469 5.04 31.38 -41.42
C ASP A 469 5.66 30.33 -40.48
N ALA A 470 6.70 29.64 -40.96
CA ALA A 470 7.47 28.70 -40.15
C ALA A 470 8.52 29.37 -39.24
N GLY A 471 8.62 30.70 -39.23
CA GLY A 471 9.66 31.45 -38.50
C GLY A 471 11.08 31.21 -39.00
N LYS A 472 11.25 30.63 -40.20
CA LYS A 472 12.53 30.23 -40.79
C LYS A 472 13.11 31.26 -41.76
N LEU A 473 12.35 32.30 -42.12
CA LEU A 473 12.86 33.37 -42.99
C LEU A 473 13.87 34.21 -42.22
N ARG A 474 15.16 34.10 -42.58
CA ARG A 474 16.24 34.87 -41.97
C ARG A 474 16.43 36.18 -42.70
N LEU A 475 16.39 37.29 -41.95
CA LEU A 475 16.75 38.61 -42.44
C LEU A 475 18.27 38.80 -42.38
N SER A 476 18.81 39.51 -43.37
CA SER A 476 20.19 40.00 -43.36
C SER A 476 20.20 41.53 -43.23
N PRO A 477 19.94 42.09 -42.02
CA PRO A 477 19.81 43.52 -41.86
C PRO A 477 21.15 44.24 -42.05
N GLU A 478 21.10 45.35 -42.78
CA GLU A 478 22.21 46.26 -43.01
C GLU A 478 21.75 47.72 -42.81
N ARG A 479 22.69 48.67 -42.77
CA ARG A 479 22.35 50.10 -42.77
C ARG A 479 21.90 50.51 -44.16
N VAL A 480 20.66 50.98 -44.28
CA VAL A 480 20.06 51.41 -45.55
C VAL A 480 19.48 52.80 -45.38
N GLU A 481 19.72 53.67 -46.37
CA GLU A 481 19.08 54.98 -46.44
C GLU A 481 17.71 54.86 -47.12
N ALA A 482 16.66 55.37 -46.47
CA ALA A 482 15.28 55.22 -46.94
C ALA A 482 15.07 55.87 -48.31
N ALA A 483 15.68 57.04 -48.54
CA ALA A 483 15.63 57.77 -49.80
C ALA A 483 16.20 56.95 -50.96
N ASP A 484 17.37 56.34 -50.78
CA ASP A 484 18.00 55.45 -51.78
C ASP A 484 17.11 54.24 -52.09
N LEU A 485 16.49 53.66 -51.07
CA LEU A 485 15.65 52.49 -51.19
C LEU A 485 14.41 52.79 -52.04
N VAL A 486 13.67 53.85 -51.72
CA VAL A 486 12.47 54.23 -52.48
C VAL A 486 12.82 54.72 -53.87
N ALA A 487 13.96 55.40 -54.05
CA ALA A 487 14.45 55.81 -55.36
C ALA A 487 14.76 54.60 -56.25
N GLN A 488 15.43 53.58 -55.69
CA GLN A 488 15.73 52.33 -56.40
C GLN A 488 14.44 51.56 -56.76
N ALA A 489 13.48 51.46 -55.85
CA ALA A 489 12.19 50.80 -56.11
C ALA A 489 11.37 51.55 -57.17
N ALA A 490 11.34 52.88 -57.13
CA ALA A 490 10.64 53.70 -58.12
C ALA A 490 11.33 53.64 -59.50
N ALA A 491 12.67 53.59 -59.54
CA ALA A 491 13.42 53.48 -60.79
C ALA A 491 13.06 52.21 -61.58
N SER A 492 12.88 51.07 -60.90
CA SER A 492 12.51 49.80 -61.55
C SER A 492 11.10 49.79 -62.13
N HIS A 493 10.23 50.72 -61.70
CA HIS A 493 8.83 50.82 -62.13
C HIS A 493 8.55 52.01 -63.06
N ARG A 494 9.53 52.89 -63.28
CA ARG A 494 9.36 54.16 -64.01
C ARG A 494 8.92 53.94 -65.46
N LEU A 495 9.58 53.05 -66.20
CA LEU A 495 9.22 52.76 -67.59
C LEU A 495 7.81 52.15 -67.72
N ALA A 496 7.40 51.33 -66.75
CA ALA A 496 6.06 50.76 -66.72
C ALA A 496 5.00 51.83 -66.41
N ALA A 497 5.29 52.77 -65.50
CA ALA A 497 4.42 53.90 -65.21
C ALA A 497 4.23 54.80 -66.44
N GLU A 498 5.34 55.17 -67.11
CA GLU A 498 5.32 56.04 -68.28
C GLU A 498 4.58 55.38 -69.47
N SER A 499 4.83 54.10 -69.73
CA SER A 499 4.13 53.36 -70.79
C SER A 499 2.63 53.17 -70.50
N ALA A 500 2.25 53.16 -69.23
CA ALA A 500 0.85 53.17 -68.80
C ALA A 500 0.23 54.58 -68.75
N GLY A 501 0.96 55.65 -69.04
CA GLY A 501 0.45 57.03 -68.99
C GLY A 501 0.25 57.58 -67.56
N LEU A 502 1.00 57.04 -66.59
CA LEU A 502 0.95 57.42 -65.18
C LEU A 502 2.15 58.27 -64.78
N ARG A 503 1.94 59.25 -63.89
CA ARG A 503 3.02 60.04 -63.29
C ARG A 503 3.52 59.36 -62.02
N LEU A 504 4.80 59.02 -61.96
CA LEU A 504 5.45 58.48 -60.76
C LEU A 504 6.32 59.56 -60.10
N THR A 505 5.96 59.99 -58.89
CA THR A 505 6.66 60.99 -58.10
C THR A 505 7.31 60.38 -56.86
N ILE A 506 8.48 60.91 -56.47
CA ILE A 506 9.24 60.48 -55.28
C ILE A 506 9.36 61.70 -54.37
N ASP A 507 9.04 61.51 -53.09
CA ASP A 507 9.11 62.53 -52.05
C ASP A 507 9.76 61.91 -50.81
N ALA A 508 11.09 61.93 -50.78
CA ALA A 508 11.88 61.26 -49.75
C ALA A 508 12.73 62.27 -48.97
N GLU A 509 12.64 62.20 -47.64
CA GLU A 509 13.48 62.92 -46.72
C GLU A 509 14.89 62.30 -46.69
N GLU A 510 15.91 63.14 -46.89
CA GLU A 510 17.32 62.72 -46.83
C GLU A 510 17.75 62.43 -45.38
N GLY A 511 18.71 61.51 -45.19
CA GLY A 511 19.29 61.23 -43.87
C GLY A 511 18.49 60.28 -42.96
N VAL A 512 17.36 59.74 -43.43
CA VAL A 512 16.61 58.69 -42.72
C VAL A 512 17.30 57.33 -42.95
N VAL A 513 18.07 56.87 -41.96
CA VAL A 513 18.81 55.60 -42.03
C VAL A 513 18.14 54.54 -41.14
N LEU A 514 17.80 53.39 -41.73
CA LEU A 514 17.19 52.24 -41.07
C LEU A 514 18.12 51.02 -41.09
N TYR A 515 18.00 50.17 -40.07
CA TYR A 515 18.70 48.87 -40.02
C TYR A 515 17.77 47.75 -40.48
N ALA A 516 17.83 47.40 -41.76
CA ALA A 516 16.87 46.50 -42.41
C ALA A 516 17.51 45.67 -43.52
N ASP A 517 16.85 44.58 -43.90
CA ASP A 517 17.26 43.79 -45.07
C ASP A 517 16.83 44.54 -46.34
N ARG A 518 17.81 45.15 -47.00
CA ARG A 518 17.59 45.96 -48.21
C ARG A 518 16.78 45.23 -49.27
N THR A 519 17.08 43.95 -49.52
CA THR A 519 16.42 43.17 -50.57
C THR A 519 14.94 42.97 -50.25
N ARG A 520 14.63 42.67 -48.98
CA ARG A 520 13.26 42.42 -48.53
C ARG A 520 12.42 43.70 -48.47
N VAL A 521 12.99 44.82 -48.04
CA VAL A 521 12.25 46.08 -48.05
C VAL A 521 12.03 46.57 -49.49
N LEU A 522 13.00 46.41 -50.39
CA LEU A 522 12.79 46.66 -51.83
C LEU A 522 11.68 45.79 -52.43
N GLN A 523 11.60 44.52 -52.05
CA GLN A 523 10.53 43.61 -52.44
C GLN A 523 9.16 44.12 -51.95
N ALA A 524 9.07 44.57 -50.70
CA ALA A 524 7.82 45.11 -50.14
C ALA A 524 7.38 46.39 -50.88
N VAL A 525 8.28 47.36 -51.06
CA VAL A 525 7.95 48.61 -51.79
C VAL A 525 7.63 48.32 -53.26
N GLY A 526 8.34 47.39 -53.90
CA GLY A 526 8.06 46.95 -55.27
C GLY A 526 6.69 46.32 -55.41
N ASN A 527 6.25 45.51 -54.44
CA ASN A 527 4.90 44.93 -54.43
C ASN A 527 3.82 46.00 -54.30
N LEU A 528 4.04 47.02 -53.47
CA LEU A 528 3.13 48.16 -53.36
C LEU A 528 3.06 49.00 -54.66
N LEU A 529 4.21 49.28 -55.28
CA LEU A 529 4.30 49.99 -56.55
C LEU A 529 3.62 49.23 -57.69
N GLY A 530 3.86 47.92 -57.79
CA GLY A 530 3.17 47.06 -58.75
C GLY A 530 1.66 47.02 -58.53
N ASN A 531 1.19 47.15 -57.28
CA ASN A 531 -0.23 47.28 -56.97
C ASN A 531 -0.79 48.62 -57.44
N ALA A 532 -0.10 49.72 -57.13
CA ALA A 532 -0.48 51.07 -57.53
C ALA A 532 -0.57 51.21 -59.07
N LEU A 533 0.41 50.66 -59.81
CA LEU A 533 0.40 50.66 -61.28
C LEU A 533 -0.79 49.92 -61.88
N ARG A 534 -1.19 48.78 -61.29
CA ARG A 534 -2.31 47.97 -61.79
C ARG A 534 -3.67 48.60 -61.57
N HIS A 535 -3.82 49.34 -60.48
CA HIS A 535 -5.12 49.84 -60.03
C HIS A 535 -5.33 51.35 -60.25
N THR A 536 -4.36 52.02 -60.88
CA THR A 536 -4.47 53.42 -61.29
C THR A 536 -4.73 53.52 -62.79
N PRO A 537 -5.93 53.92 -63.22
CA PRO A 537 -6.20 54.18 -64.62
C PRO A 537 -5.51 55.46 -65.09
N ALA A 538 -5.14 55.51 -66.37
CA ALA A 538 -4.57 56.72 -66.98
C ALA A 538 -5.67 57.73 -67.35
N PRO A 539 -5.44 59.04 -67.16
CA PRO A 539 -4.28 59.65 -66.49
C PRO A 539 -4.40 59.52 -64.95
N GLY A 540 -3.28 59.22 -64.29
CA GLY A 540 -3.23 59.09 -62.83
C GLY A 540 -1.83 59.31 -62.27
N GLU A 541 -1.73 59.39 -60.94
CA GLU A 541 -0.48 59.67 -60.23
C GLU A 541 -0.22 58.63 -59.14
N ILE A 542 1.06 58.27 -59.00
CA ILE A 542 1.57 57.42 -57.93
C ILE A 542 2.70 58.19 -57.24
N THR A 543 2.62 58.35 -55.93
CA THR A 543 3.65 59.01 -55.12
C THR A 543 4.24 58.04 -54.14
N VAL A 544 5.57 57.90 -54.14
CA VAL A 544 6.31 57.15 -53.12
C VAL A 544 6.95 58.14 -52.16
N ARG A 545 6.63 58.01 -50.87
CA ARG A 545 7.20 58.85 -49.81
C ARG A 545 8.07 58.06 -48.85
N ALA A 546 9.11 58.69 -48.34
CA ALA A 546 9.90 58.18 -47.22
C ALA A 546 10.20 59.33 -46.26
N ARG A 547 9.87 59.17 -44.98
CA ARG A 547 10.15 60.19 -43.94
C ARG A 547 10.47 59.55 -42.60
N GLY A 548 11.19 60.28 -41.75
CA GLY A 548 11.41 59.89 -40.36
C GLY A 548 10.26 60.37 -39.48
N GLU A 549 9.69 59.50 -38.65
CA GLU A 549 8.69 59.89 -37.65
C GLU A 549 9.03 59.24 -36.30
N GLY A 550 9.66 60.01 -35.40
CA GLY A 550 10.12 59.49 -34.11
C GLY A 550 11.24 58.47 -34.26
N ASP A 551 11.01 57.24 -33.79
CA ASP A 551 11.93 56.09 -33.89
C ASP A 551 11.61 55.15 -35.06
N GLU A 552 10.72 55.57 -35.96
CA GLU A 552 10.30 54.80 -37.14
C GLU A 552 10.64 55.54 -38.46
N ALA A 553 11.00 54.78 -39.48
CA ALA A 553 10.94 55.19 -40.88
C ALA A 553 9.54 54.86 -41.43
N VAL A 554 8.89 55.85 -42.04
CA VAL A 554 7.56 55.72 -42.65
C VAL A 554 7.71 55.77 -44.16
N ILE A 555 7.42 54.66 -44.83
CA ILE A 555 7.43 54.54 -46.29
C ILE A 555 5.99 54.42 -46.77
N GLU A 556 5.55 55.33 -47.64
CA GLU A 556 4.19 55.37 -48.17
C GLU A 556 4.18 55.19 -49.68
N VAL A 557 3.23 54.42 -50.19
CA VAL A 557 2.89 54.38 -51.62
C VAL A 557 1.44 54.80 -51.77
N ALA A 558 1.24 55.99 -52.33
CA ALA A 558 -0.06 56.59 -52.58
C ALA A 558 -0.39 56.55 -54.08
N ASP A 559 -1.62 56.18 -54.42
CA ASP A 559 -2.13 56.16 -55.78
C ASP A 559 -3.42 56.97 -55.89
N THR A 560 -3.75 57.45 -57.09
CA THR A 560 -5.04 58.11 -57.41
C THR A 560 -6.01 57.16 -58.13
N GLY A 561 -5.92 55.86 -57.83
CA GLY A 561 -6.64 54.81 -58.52
C GLY A 561 -8.09 54.62 -58.09
N VAL A 562 -8.62 53.43 -58.37
CA VAL A 562 -10.02 53.08 -58.10
C VAL A 562 -10.39 53.06 -56.60
N GLY A 563 -9.40 53.00 -55.72
CA GLY A 563 -9.60 52.86 -54.27
C GLY A 563 -10.18 51.49 -53.87
N ILE A 564 -10.39 51.32 -52.57
CA ILE A 564 -10.82 50.05 -51.94
C ILE A 564 -12.03 50.33 -51.07
N ALA A 565 -13.04 49.46 -51.12
CA ALA A 565 -14.24 49.57 -50.29
C ALA A 565 -13.90 49.35 -48.81
N ALA A 566 -14.67 49.99 -47.91
CA ALA A 566 -14.42 49.90 -46.47
C ALA A 566 -14.47 48.45 -45.94
N ASP A 567 -15.39 47.64 -46.48
CA ASP A 567 -15.57 46.23 -46.12
C ASP A 567 -14.38 45.35 -46.55
N ASP A 568 -13.61 45.82 -47.53
CA ASP A 568 -12.47 45.09 -48.09
C ASP A 568 -11.15 45.41 -47.37
N LEU A 569 -11.04 46.60 -46.75
CA LEU A 569 -9.83 47.07 -46.05
C LEU A 569 -9.27 46.09 -45.01
N PRO A 570 -10.07 45.42 -44.16
CA PRO A 570 -9.55 44.46 -43.19
C PRO A 570 -8.89 43.24 -43.83
N HIS A 571 -9.21 42.96 -45.10
CA HIS A 571 -8.86 41.72 -45.77
C HIS A 571 -7.75 41.89 -46.81
N VAL A 572 -7.36 43.11 -47.20
CA VAL A 572 -6.40 43.35 -48.30
C VAL A 572 -5.03 42.71 -48.11
N PHE A 573 -4.62 42.51 -46.86
CA PHE A 573 -3.35 41.84 -46.51
C PHE A 573 -3.50 40.33 -46.31
N SER A 574 -4.69 39.77 -46.54
CA SER A 574 -4.93 38.33 -46.49
C SER A 574 -4.36 37.65 -47.74
N ARG A 575 -3.89 36.42 -47.58
CA ARG A 575 -3.35 35.61 -48.68
C ARG A 575 -4.44 35.37 -49.73
N PHE A 576 -4.07 35.45 -51.00
CA PHE A 576 -4.95 35.20 -52.16
C PHE A 576 -6.19 36.09 -52.23
N TRP A 577 -6.26 37.14 -51.40
CA TRP A 577 -7.40 38.02 -51.37
C TRP A 577 -7.39 38.98 -52.55
N ARG A 578 -8.58 39.15 -53.16
CA ARG A 578 -8.83 40.04 -54.29
C ARG A 578 -10.25 40.62 -54.16
N ALA A 579 -10.40 41.92 -54.41
CA ALA A 579 -11.70 42.60 -54.38
C ALA A 579 -12.69 42.03 -55.42
N GLU A 580 -12.19 41.65 -56.61
CA GLU A 580 -13.01 41.11 -57.70
C GLU A 580 -12.93 39.58 -57.74
N LYS A 581 -13.96 38.89 -57.21
CA LYS A 581 -14.06 37.42 -57.18
C LYS A 581 -14.42 36.77 -58.54
N SER A 582 -14.67 37.54 -59.59
CA SER A 582 -15.24 37.00 -60.83
C SER A 582 -14.87 37.82 -62.08
N ARG A 583 -14.20 37.13 -63.02
CA ARG A 583 -14.30 37.28 -64.50
C ARG A 583 -13.38 38.18 -65.32
N ASN A 584 -12.41 38.91 -64.78
CA ASN A 584 -11.35 39.50 -65.63
C ASN A 584 -9.96 38.97 -65.29
N ARG A 585 -9.56 37.84 -65.90
CA ARG A 585 -8.19 37.28 -65.82
C ARG A 585 -7.12 38.20 -66.44
N LYS A 586 -7.50 39.30 -67.11
CA LYS A 586 -6.58 40.24 -67.75
C LYS A 586 -5.85 41.19 -66.79
N THR A 587 -6.29 41.35 -65.54
CA THR A 587 -5.69 42.30 -64.58
C THR A 587 -4.67 41.69 -63.60
N GLY A 588 -4.29 40.42 -63.80
CA GLY A 588 -3.01 39.81 -63.40
C GLY A 588 -2.41 40.19 -62.04
N GLY A 589 -2.87 39.53 -60.97
CA GLY A 589 -2.20 39.52 -59.66
C GLY A 589 -2.53 38.26 -58.87
N SER A 590 -1.53 37.67 -58.20
CA SER A 590 -1.65 36.42 -57.43
C SER A 590 -2.37 36.56 -56.09
N GLY A 591 -2.68 37.78 -55.66
CA GLY A 591 -3.20 38.07 -54.32
C GLY A 591 -2.20 37.80 -53.18
N LEU A 592 -0.93 37.49 -53.49
CA LEU A 592 0.12 37.24 -52.49
C LEU A 592 0.92 38.48 -52.13
N GLY A 593 1.05 39.45 -53.06
CA GLY A 593 1.95 40.59 -52.91
C GLY A 593 1.74 41.41 -51.63
N LEU A 594 0.49 41.76 -51.30
CA LEU A 594 0.19 42.53 -50.08
C LEU A 594 0.40 41.69 -48.80
N ALA A 595 0.09 40.40 -48.81
CA ALA A 595 0.37 39.51 -47.69
C ALA A 595 1.89 39.42 -47.41
N ILE A 596 2.72 39.39 -48.47
CA ILE A 596 4.18 39.44 -48.37
C ILE A 596 4.64 40.78 -47.80
N VAL A 597 4.08 41.90 -48.27
CA VAL A 597 4.41 43.23 -47.72
C VAL A 597 4.19 43.27 -46.21
N ARG A 598 3.03 42.78 -45.74
CA ARG A 598 2.73 42.72 -44.31
C ARG A 598 3.73 41.85 -43.56
N ASN A 599 3.98 40.63 -44.03
CA ASN A 599 4.87 39.70 -43.36
C ASN A 599 6.33 40.21 -43.30
N LEU A 600 6.86 40.72 -44.42
CA LEU A 600 8.20 41.30 -44.46
C LEU A 600 8.30 42.52 -43.52
N THR A 601 7.29 43.37 -43.46
CA THR A 601 7.27 44.53 -42.55
C THR A 601 7.25 44.08 -41.08
N GLU A 602 6.42 43.09 -40.75
CA GLU A 602 6.33 42.52 -39.40
C GLU A 602 7.62 41.80 -38.98
N LEU A 603 8.31 41.10 -39.89
CA LEU A 603 9.61 40.47 -39.62
C LEU A 603 10.71 41.49 -39.29
N HIS A 604 10.59 42.73 -39.79
CA HIS A 604 11.48 43.84 -39.43
C HIS A 604 11.05 44.53 -38.12
N GLY A 605 10.02 44.02 -37.43
CA GLY A 605 9.47 44.64 -36.21
C GLY A 605 8.55 45.83 -36.48
N GLY A 606 8.10 46.00 -37.73
CA GLY A 606 7.26 47.12 -38.16
C GLY A 606 5.77 46.78 -38.30
N ARG A 607 5.02 47.71 -38.89
CA ARG A 607 3.59 47.54 -39.23
C ARG A 607 3.26 48.05 -40.63
N ALA A 608 2.47 47.27 -41.36
CA ALA A 608 1.86 47.69 -42.63
C ALA A 608 0.39 48.08 -42.43
N THR A 609 -0.03 49.20 -42.99
CA THR A 609 -1.41 49.72 -42.92
C THR A 609 -1.87 50.25 -44.27
N VAL A 610 -3.18 50.44 -44.42
CA VAL A 610 -3.78 51.00 -45.63
C VAL A 610 -4.87 52.00 -45.25
N THR A 611 -4.93 53.11 -45.98
CA THR A 611 -6.07 54.03 -46.00
C THR A 611 -6.52 54.17 -47.45
N SER A 612 -7.79 53.95 -47.73
CA SER A 612 -8.32 54.06 -49.10
C SER A 612 -9.73 54.60 -49.08
N THR A 613 -10.12 55.27 -50.17
CA THR A 613 -11.49 55.70 -50.40
C THR A 613 -11.86 55.37 -51.84
N PRO A 614 -13.00 54.69 -52.09
CA PRO A 614 -13.44 54.39 -53.45
C PRO A 614 -13.46 55.65 -54.34
N GLY A 615 -12.85 55.54 -55.52
CA GLY A 615 -12.73 56.61 -56.51
C GLY A 615 -11.73 57.72 -56.19
N LYS A 616 -11.02 57.67 -55.05
CA LYS A 616 -9.96 58.64 -54.69
C LYS A 616 -8.55 58.03 -54.64
N GLY A 617 -8.45 56.70 -54.69
CA GLY A 617 -7.20 55.97 -54.62
C GLY A 617 -6.87 55.43 -53.22
N SER A 618 -5.68 54.87 -53.08
CA SER A 618 -5.23 54.20 -51.84
C SER A 618 -3.87 54.71 -51.39
N THR A 619 -3.59 54.61 -50.10
CA THR A 619 -2.26 54.87 -49.52
C THR A 619 -1.90 53.71 -48.62
N PHE A 620 -0.86 52.98 -49.03
CA PHE A 620 -0.26 51.91 -48.24
C PHE A 620 0.93 52.47 -47.48
N THR A 621 0.99 52.20 -46.18
CA THR A 621 2.01 52.76 -45.28
C THR A 621 2.75 51.65 -44.56
N LEU A 622 4.07 51.63 -44.70
CA LEU A 622 4.99 50.74 -43.98
C LEU A 622 5.73 51.55 -42.93
N ARG A 623 5.61 51.15 -41.66
CA ARG A 623 6.33 51.75 -40.53
C ARG A 623 7.38 50.75 -40.07
N LEU A 624 8.66 51.13 -40.13
CA LEU A 624 9.80 50.27 -39.82
C LEU A 624 10.67 50.92 -38.73
N PRO A 625 11.10 50.19 -37.69
CA PRO A 625 11.95 50.77 -36.65
C PRO A 625 13.34 51.12 -37.21
N LEU A 626 13.87 52.31 -36.89
CA LEU A 626 15.17 52.77 -37.38
C LEU A 626 16.33 51.87 -36.92
N THR A 627 16.22 51.26 -35.74
CA THR A 627 17.23 50.36 -35.17
C THR A 627 17.12 48.90 -35.61
N GLY A 628 16.08 48.54 -36.40
CA GLY A 628 15.75 47.16 -36.72
C GLY A 628 15.14 46.38 -35.54
N PRO A 629 14.84 45.07 -35.71
CA PRO A 629 14.20 44.27 -34.67
C PRO A 629 15.10 44.13 -33.42
N ARG A 630 14.57 44.41 -32.22
CA ARG A 630 15.30 44.21 -30.96
C ARG A 630 15.52 42.71 -30.77
N ARG A 631 16.75 42.32 -30.41
CA ARG A 631 17.16 40.90 -30.21
C ARG A 631 16.29 40.11 -29.21
N GLY A 632 15.48 40.79 -28.39
CA GLY A 632 14.50 40.18 -27.46
C GLY A 632 13.13 39.88 -28.06
N ASP A 633 12.68 40.60 -29.10
CA ASP A 633 11.33 40.43 -29.68
C ASP A 633 11.21 39.20 -30.59
N LEU A 634 12.34 38.62 -31.02
CA LEU A 634 12.38 37.37 -31.79
C LEU A 634 12.23 36.12 -30.91
N LEU A 635 12.41 36.23 -29.58
CA LEU A 635 12.29 35.10 -28.63
C LEU A 635 10.89 34.95 -28.04
N ASP A 636 10.03 35.97 -28.14
CA ASP A 636 8.66 35.93 -27.59
C ASP A 636 7.63 35.39 -28.61
N ARG A 637 8.06 35.05 -29.83
CA ARG A 637 7.24 34.37 -30.86
C ARG A 637 7.21 32.85 -30.71
N ASP A 638 7.97 32.29 -29.77
CA ASP A 638 7.94 30.86 -29.40
C ASP A 638 6.94 30.55 -28.25
N ARG A 639 6.08 31.52 -27.87
CA ARG A 639 5.04 31.35 -26.84
C ARG A 639 3.62 31.38 -27.40
#